data_AF-F9DV16-F1
#
_entry.id   AF-F9DV16-F1
#
_cell.length_a   1.000
_cell.length_b   1.000
_cell.length_c   1.000
_cell.angle_alpha   90.00
_cell.angle_beta   90.00
_cell.angle_gamma   90.00
#
_symmetry.space_group_name_H-M   'P 1'
#
loop_
_entity.id
_entity.type
_entity.pdbx_description
1 polymer ?
#
loop_
_entity_poly.entity_id
_entity_poly.type
_entity_poly.pdbx_seq_one_letter_code
_entity_poly.pdbx_strand_id
1 'polypeptide(L)'
;MLLKEMFLKDIERDIRGVIKVAQTNEADIYQELDEYVVTQELHRHFSKFYENYQKGINGKTDKMGVWISGFFGSGKSHFLKILAYLLENRAVQGKKPVDFFEEKIKDSLVYANMKRTADVDTEVILFNIDSKSSLDNKSKEDAILRVFMKVFYEHRGYYGDIPGVAEMEKYLDKQGVYETFKTEFKALAGESWEDRRNSFYFDADFVIGALVKATNMTEESARNWFENGVNNFEISIEKFAKDVKEYIDSKGPNFHLVFLVDEIGQYIGDSRNLMLNLQTLTEDLGTFAQGKVWIMVTSQESIDSIVKVKGDDFSRIQGRFDTRLSLSSISVDEVIKKRILEKYPHVLNKLRADYPNKSAILKNLISFRESTADLRGYDNDLEFGDVYPFVPYQFKLLQNVFEQVRKHGSSGKHLSEGERSMLSAFKEAGLRYKDAEEGSLIPFYAFYDTIKEFLNPSISRVIEGAKENPALKDDPFNVDLLKVLFMIKYIKELPANIDNIATLMVTRIDEDKLQLKEKIKASLRKLISQTLIQKNGDNYSFLTDDEQDINKEIKDTKIEEEILKRELRSYIFDGLYGDKKFVYSKQYMFPFNQKMDEKNHGSQTASIGVQIFSPLSEHYYKSDQELMMMSSGSGEMIIKLGGNEIYVEEMEEALRIEEHRRKKNIPQLPENLQNILNNKLAEVRDRKRRVQELLEDAVKDAVFFVNGEKMDIKGSTVKEKFNTSLKQLVDNVYTKLGYVKEHLENERELISILASNDQQISFDEQIISNPNELAKREVYEFIDLQEQIGKQMRVKLVYDRFQDKPYGWKQLDIARLVAELLKEQRIRIRYNSEYMEPEKDTNKLLTVFGKTTEADKGIITKRVKVDEALIRTAKRVCKEVFNTTDLADDEDGLVKDIRTLIANQIAEINAYKDRFEGRKYPGMSLLNKGFEYFEQFNNQLDNASFFTKLKDLEDDLADWEEDIVYVKSFFGTNQKEIFDQGLAGLIKFDENKAYLSGKEVEEAMNQLRNIIQDPIPYRKIKDIPELLHALEQQINSVLDEKKANALEKLQADYSELILQAKQYGVSNETKQRVEGYYDGLKANLDQFTDIFKVDATISQSDSFRDRTIKEIQREITEWQRKKAEEQKRNAGTVVETPVKTVVQKQTVKVTDLVTVKTLSTEEDVDLYINTLSNKLKQIIKANKQIEFVE
;
A
#
# COMPACT_ATOMS: atom_id res chain seq x y z
N MET A 1 -52.13 -42.51 12.32
CA MET A 1 -52.99 -41.83 11.32
C MET A 1 -52.19 -41.76 10.03
N LEU A 2 -52.79 -42.12 8.91
CA LEU A 2 -52.18 -42.03 7.58
C LEU A 2 -52.41 -40.63 7.01
N LEU A 3 -51.51 -40.15 6.14
CA LEU A 3 -51.61 -38.80 5.58
C LEU A 3 -52.95 -38.56 4.83
N LYS A 4 -53.47 -39.56 4.11
CA LYS A 4 -54.78 -39.48 3.44
C LYS A 4 -55.97 -39.24 4.39
N GLU A 5 -55.88 -39.69 5.64
CA GLU A 5 -56.96 -39.58 6.64
C GLU A 5 -57.06 -38.15 7.20
N MET A 6 -56.03 -37.32 6.98
CA MET A 6 -55.94 -35.97 7.54
C MET A 6 -56.75 -34.93 6.76
N PHE A 7 -56.92 -35.13 5.45
CA PHE A 7 -57.53 -34.17 4.55
C PHE A 7 -59.07 -34.25 4.60
N LEU A 8 -59.72 -33.08 4.62
CA LEU A 8 -61.19 -32.93 4.64
C LEU A 8 -61.83 -33.41 3.33
N LYS A 9 -61.11 -33.27 2.22
CA LYS A 9 -61.51 -33.70 0.88
C LYS A 9 -60.55 -34.80 0.45
N ASP A 10 -61.09 -35.89 -0.07
CA ASP A 10 -60.31 -37.04 -0.53
C ASP A 10 -59.20 -36.60 -1.53
N ILE A 11 -58.00 -37.13 -1.32
CA ILE A 11 -56.82 -36.88 -2.16
C ILE A 11 -56.85 -37.73 -3.44
N GLU A 12 -57.54 -38.88 -3.42
CA GLU A 12 -57.68 -39.83 -4.54
C GLU A 12 -58.72 -39.38 -5.59
N ARG A 13 -59.65 -38.48 -5.22
CA ARG A 13 -60.64 -37.88 -6.14
C ARG A 13 -59.99 -37.25 -7.37
N ASP A 14 -60.68 -37.21 -8.52
CA ASP A 14 -60.16 -36.49 -9.68
C ASP A 14 -60.14 -34.96 -9.44
N ILE A 15 -59.07 -34.32 -9.91
CA ILE A 15 -58.85 -32.87 -9.84
C ILE A 15 -58.17 -32.49 -11.14
N ARG A 16 -58.92 -31.91 -12.09
CA ARG A 16 -58.38 -31.52 -13.39
C ARG A 16 -57.29 -30.45 -13.22
N GLY A 17 -56.06 -30.81 -13.60
CA GLY A 17 -54.89 -29.94 -13.50
C GLY A 17 -54.83 -28.83 -14.55
N VAL A 18 -55.56 -28.99 -15.67
CA VAL A 18 -55.70 -28.02 -16.76
C VAL A 18 -57.18 -27.92 -17.17
N ILE A 19 -57.56 -26.73 -17.62
CA ILE A 19 -58.93 -26.30 -17.83
C ILE A 19 -59.09 -25.94 -19.30
N LYS A 20 -59.98 -26.64 -20.00
CA LYS A 20 -60.21 -26.42 -21.43
C LYS A 20 -61.33 -25.40 -21.63
N VAL A 21 -61.07 -24.42 -22.51
CA VAL A 21 -62.02 -23.37 -22.90
C VAL A 21 -63.25 -23.95 -23.60
N ALA A 22 -63.05 -24.94 -24.48
CA ALA A 22 -64.12 -25.56 -25.27
C ALA A 22 -64.99 -26.60 -24.50
N GLN A 23 -64.87 -26.71 -23.17
CA GLN A 23 -65.69 -27.65 -22.39
C GLN A 23 -67.01 -27.02 -21.96
N THR A 24 -68.11 -27.52 -22.54
CA THR A 24 -69.50 -27.07 -22.33
C THR A 24 -70.36 -28.08 -21.54
N ASN A 25 -69.77 -29.17 -21.04
CA ASN A 25 -70.49 -30.19 -20.26
C ASN A 25 -70.95 -29.63 -18.91
N GLU A 26 -72.25 -29.60 -18.68
CA GLU A 26 -72.88 -28.99 -17.49
C GLU A 26 -72.35 -29.54 -16.16
N ALA A 27 -72.00 -30.84 -16.10
CA ALA A 27 -71.39 -31.44 -14.91
C ALA A 27 -69.95 -30.96 -14.64
N ASP A 28 -69.17 -30.67 -15.70
CA ASP A 28 -67.82 -30.13 -15.57
C ASP A 28 -67.88 -28.68 -15.04
N ILE A 29 -68.81 -27.89 -15.56
CA ILE A 29 -69.04 -26.50 -15.14
C ILE A 29 -69.45 -26.46 -13.66
N TYR A 30 -70.31 -27.38 -13.22
CA TYR A 30 -70.70 -27.49 -11.81
C TYR A 30 -69.49 -27.76 -10.91
N GLN A 31 -68.63 -28.73 -11.27
CA GLN A 31 -67.44 -29.05 -10.47
C GLN A 31 -66.42 -27.90 -10.46
N GLU A 32 -66.21 -27.21 -11.59
CA GLU A 32 -65.34 -26.02 -11.65
C GLU A 32 -65.85 -24.90 -10.74
N LEU A 33 -67.16 -24.58 -10.78
CA LEU A 33 -67.77 -23.56 -9.93
C LEU A 33 -67.77 -23.93 -8.44
N ASP A 34 -68.00 -25.19 -8.09
CA ASP A 34 -68.00 -25.66 -6.70
C ASP A 34 -66.59 -25.76 -6.10
N GLU A 35 -65.61 -26.31 -6.84
CA GLU A 35 -64.22 -26.38 -6.35
C GLU A 35 -63.44 -25.06 -6.47
N TYR A 36 -63.98 -24.00 -7.09
CA TYR A 36 -63.30 -22.71 -7.18
C TYR A 36 -63.03 -22.10 -5.80
N VAL A 37 -61.77 -21.72 -5.54
CA VAL A 37 -61.31 -21.06 -4.31
C VAL A 37 -61.05 -19.59 -4.60
N VAL A 38 -61.76 -18.70 -3.90
CA VAL A 38 -61.50 -17.25 -3.97
C VAL A 38 -60.45 -16.88 -2.93
N THR A 39 -59.24 -16.57 -3.40
CA THR A 39 -58.12 -16.10 -2.57
C THR A 39 -58.33 -14.65 -2.12
N GLN A 40 -57.60 -14.21 -1.09
CA GLN A 40 -57.68 -12.80 -0.65
C GLN A 40 -57.22 -11.80 -1.74
N GLU A 41 -56.40 -12.27 -2.69
CA GLU A 41 -56.02 -11.52 -3.89
C GLU A 41 -57.13 -11.53 -4.96
N LEU A 42 -57.70 -12.70 -5.29
CA LEU A 42 -58.83 -12.80 -6.24
C LEU A 42 -60.02 -11.96 -5.80
N HIS A 43 -60.28 -11.86 -4.48
CA HIS A 43 -61.30 -10.98 -3.92
C HIS A 43 -61.12 -9.50 -4.34
N ARG A 44 -59.88 -8.99 -4.31
CA ARG A 44 -59.54 -7.63 -4.78
C ARG A 44 -59.73 -7.50 -6.29
N HIS A 45 -59.39 -8.54 -7.06
CA HIS A 45 -59.54 -8.54 -8.52
C HIS A 45 -61.01 -8.57 -8.94
N PHE A 46 -61.86 -9.38 -8.29
CA PHE A 46 -63.32 -9.34 -8.45
C PHE A 46 -63.88 -7.96 -8.11
N SER A 47 -63.51 -7.40 -6.95
CA SER A 47 -63.95 -6.06 -6.54
C SER A 47 -63.63 -5.00 -7.59
N LYS A 48 -62.37 -4.91 -8.03
CA LYS A 48 -61.92 -3.96 -9.06
C LYS A 48 -62.58 -4.20 -10.41
N PHE A 49 -62.78 -5.47 -10.80
CA PHE A 49 -63.45 -5.82 -12.03
C PHE A 49 -64.90 -5.33 -12.04
N TYR A 50 -65.70 -5.72 -11.04
CA TYR A 50 -67.12 -5.38 -11.01
C TYR A 50 -67.38 -3.88 -10.78
N GLU A 51 -66.51 -3.18 -10.04
CA GLU A 51 -66.56 -1.72 -9.91
C GLU A 51 -66.40 -1.03 -11.28
N ASN A 52 -65.50 -1.52 -12.14
CA ASN A 52 -65.34 -1.01 -13.50
C ASN A 52 -66.45 -1.47 -14.44
N TYR A 53 -66.87 -2.73 -14.38
CA TYR A 53 -67.91 -3.29 -15.25
C TYR A 53 -69.26 -2.56 -15.09
N GLN A 54 -69.64 -2.24 -13.85
CA GLN A 54 -70.86 -1.48 -13.57
C GLN A 54 -70.91 -0.07 -14.17
N LYS A 55 -69.76 0.53 -14.54
CA LYS A 55 -69.71 1.83 -15.22
C LYS A 55 -70.27 1.73 -16.65
N GLY A 56 -70.13 0.57 -17.29
CA GLY A 56 -70.74 0.25 -18.59
C GLY A 56 -72.24 -0.08 -18.51
N ILE A 57 -72.73 -0.56 -17.36
CA ILE A 57 -74.15 -0.82 -17.11
C ILE A 57 -74.90 0.50 -16.84
N ASN A 58 -74.44 1.25 -15.84
CA ASN A 58 -75.13 2.42 -15.29
C ASN A 58 -74.87 3.73 -16.08
N GLY A 59 -74.04 3.71 -17.12
CA GLY A 59 -73.58 4.92 -17.82
C GLY A 59 -72.95 4.63 -19.18
N LYS A 60 -72.00 5.48 -19.57
CA LYS A 60 -71.20 5.33 -20.80
C LYS A 60 -69.71 5.38 -20.47
N THR A 61 -68.91 4.54 -21.13
CA THR A 61 -67.45 4.50 -20.95
C THR A 61 -66.76 3.79 -22.11
N ASP A 62 -65.52 4.22 -22.38
CA ASP A 62 -64.59 3.76 -23.41
C ASP A 62 -63.45 2.87 -22.85
N LYS A 63 -63.43 2.60 -21.53
CA LYS A 63 -62.39 1.86 -20.82
C LYS A 63 -62.66 0.34 -20.77
N MET A 64 -62.95 -0.24 -21.92
CA MET A 64 -63.52 -1.59 -22.07
C MET A 64 -62.51 -2.74 -22.06
N GLY A 65 -61.22 -2.44 -21.86
CA GLY A 65 -60.16 -3.43 -21.77
C GLY A 65 -59.92 -3.96 -20.35
N VAL A 66 -59.95 -5.27 -20.18
CA VAL A 66 -59.49 -5.99 -18.97
C VAL A 66 -58.23 -6.78 -19.31
N TRP A 67 -57.14 -6.54 -18.58
CA TRP A 67 -55.85 -7.23 -18.80
C TRP A 67 -55.51 -8.11 -17.60
N ILE A 68 -55.53 -9.42 -17.79
CA ILE A 68 -55.26 -10.43 -16.76
C ILE A 68 -53.82 -10.95 -16.93
N SER A 69 -52.91 -10.51 -16.07
CA SER A 69 -51.48 -10.84 -16.11
C SER A 69 -51.05 -11.80 -15.00
N GLY A 70 -49.89 -12.46 -15.15
CA GLY A 70 -49.32 -13.35 -14.14
C GLY A 70 -48.57 -14.55 -14.73
N PHE A 71 -47.70 -15.18 -13.93
CA PHE A 71 -46.82 -16.27 -14.34
C PHE A 71 -47.56 -17.55 -14.82
N PHE A 72 -46.83 -18.53 -15.36
CA PHE A 72 -47.43 -19.79 -15.81
C PHE A 72 -48.00 -20.60 -14.62
N GLY A 73 -49.20 -21.16 -14.77
CA GLY A 73 -49.89 -21.85 -13.66
C GLY A 73 -50.61 -20.94 -12.66
N SER A 74 -50.53 -19.60 -12.76
CA SER A 74 -51.16 -18.65 -11.82
C SER A 74 -52.70 -18.59 -11.86
N GLY A 75 -53.35 -19.43 -12.67
CA GLY A 75 -54.82 -19.51 -12.77
C GLY A 75 -55.49 -18.50 -13.71
N LYS A 76 -54.76 -17.75 -14.55
CA LYS A 76 -55.34 -16.75 -15.48
C LYS A 76 -56.52 -17.27 -16.30
N SER A 77 -56.33 -18.34 -17.07
CA SER A 77 -57.35 -18.97 -17.92
C SER A 77 -58.56 -19.47 -17.11
N HIS A 78 -58.31 -19.96 -15.88
CA HIS A 78 -59.36 -20.37 -14.95
C HIS A 78 -60.19 -19.17 -14.49
N PHE A 79 -59.54 -18.07 -14.10
CA PHE A 79 -60.20 -16.84 -13.68
C PHE A 79 -60.98 -16.18 -14.83
N LEU A 80 -60.42 -16.20 -16.06
CA LEU A 80 -61.10 -15.78 -17.28
C LEU A 80 -62.38 -16.63 -17.53
N LYS A 81 -62.28 -17.95 -17.46
CA LYS A 81 -63.41 -18.89 -17.63
C LYS A 81 -64.47 -18.76 -16.53
N ILE A 82 -64.06 -18.50 -15.29
CA ILE A 82 -64.96 -18.26 -14.16
C ILE A 82 -65.67 -16.90 -14.31
N LEU A 83 -64.99 -15.86 -14.80
CA LEU A 83 -65.63 -14.60 -15.17
C LEU A 83 -66.64 -14.78 -16.31
N ALA A 84 -66.34 -15.60 -17.31
CA ALA A 84 -67.30 -15.97 -18.37
C ALA A 84 -68.59 -16.57 -17.77
N TYR A 85 -68.49 -17.59 -16.92
CA TYR A 85 -69.66 -18.21 -16.27
C TYR A 85 -70.41 -17.26 -15.33
N LEU A 86 -69.72 -16.37 -14.62
CA LEU A 86 -70.35 -15.38 -13.73
C LEU A 86 -71.04 -14.24 -14.48
N LEU A 87 -70.68 -13.98 -15.74
CA LEU A 87 -71.28 -12.93 -16.58
C LEU A 87 -72.44 -13.47 -17.43
N GLU A 88 -72.30 -14.65 -18.05
CA GLU A 88 -73.42 -15.33 -18.72
C GLU A 88 -74.50 -15.75 -17.70
N ASN A 89 -74.08 -16.14 -16.48
CA ASN A 89 -74.92 -16.51 -15.33
C ASN A 89 -76.03 -17.54 -15.62
N ARG A 90 -75.87 -18.30 -16.71
CA ARG A 90 -76.73 -19.40 -17.12
C ARG A 90 -76.76 -20.48 -16.05
N ALA A 91 -77.95 -20.95 -15.69
CA ALA A 91 -78.10 -21.97 -14.64
C ALA A 91 -77.44 -23.30 -15.04
N VAL A 92 -76.79 -23.94 -14.05
CA VAL A 92 -76.02 -25.18 -14.17
C VAL A 92 -76.54 -26.15 -13.11
N GLN A 93 -77.13 -27.26 -13.53
CA GLN A 93 -77.85 -28.24 -12.69
C GLN A 93 -78.88 -27.57 -11.75
N GLY A 94 -79.54 -26.51 -12.23
CA GLY A 94 -80.56 -25.76 -11.48
C GLY A 94 -80.04 -24.67 -10.53
N LYS A 95 -78.72 -24.48 -10.39
CA LYS A 95 -78.11 -23.40 -9.58
C LYS A 95 -77.45 -22.36 -10.49
N LYS A 96 -77.56 -21.06 -10.21
CA LYS A 96 -76.85 -20.03 -11.00
C LYS A 96 -75.37 -19.92 -10.57
N PRO A 97 -74.43 -19.62 -11.49
CA PRO A 97 -73.02 -19.42 -11.19
C PRO A 97 -72.73 -18.46 -10.02
N VAL A 98 -73.45 -17.34 -9.92
CA VAL A 98 -73.28 -16.40 -8.79
C VAL A 98 -73.68 -16.99 -7.43
N ASP A 99 -74.60 -17.96 -7.38
CA ASP A 99 -75.02 -18.59 -6.12
C ASP A 99 -73.97 -19.56 -5.56
N PHE A 100 -72.95 -19.94 -6.35
CA PHE A 100 -71.78 -20.67 -5.83
C PHE A 100 -70.82 -19.77 -5.06
N PHE A 101 -70.93 -18.45 -5.20
CA PHE A 101 -69.99 -17.49 -4.62
C PHE A 101 -70.48 -16.84 -3.32
N GLU A 102 -71.70 -17.12 -2.87
CA GLU A 102 -72.32 -16.55 -1.66
C GLU A 102 -71.51 -16.87 -0.39
N GLU A 103 -71.06 -18.11 -0.24
CA GLU A 103 -70.20 -18.54 0.89
C GLU A 103 -68.70 -18.26 0.65
N LYS A 104 -68.32 -17.87 -0.58
CA LYS A 104 -66.92 -17.70 -1.01
C LYS A 104 -66.46 -16.23 -0.95
N ILE A 105 -67.38 -15.29 -1.18
CA ILE A 105 -67.12 -13.84 -1.16
C ILE A 105 -67.52 -13.28 0.20
N LYS A 106 -66.53 -13.03 1.06
CA LYS A 106 -66.74 -12.52 2.43
C LYS A 106 -67.21 -11.06 2.51
N ASP A 107 -67.24 -10.35 1.38
CA ASP A 107 -67.63 -8.94 1.31
C ASP A 107 -69.00 -8.81 0.63
N SER A 108 -70.01 -8.44 1.42
CA SER A 108 -71.37 -8.26 0.96
C SER A 108 -71.51 -7.25 -0.17
N LEU A 109 -70.62 -6.25 -0.29
CA LEU A 109 -70.66 -5.26 -1.37
C LEU A 109 -70.16 -5.86 -2.69
N VAL A 110 -69.07 -6.63 -2.66
CA VAL A 110 -68.57 -7.35 -3.85
C VAL A 110 -69.62 -8.36 -4.32
N TYR A 111 -70.24 -9.09 -3.38
CA TYR A 111 -71.27 -10.06 -3.71
C TYR A 111 -72.59 -9.43 -4.22
N ALA A 112 -73.03 -8.32 -3.63
CA ALA A 112 -74.17 -7.55 -4.16
C ALA A 112 -73.88 -6.99 -5.56
N ASN A 113 -72.62 -6.58 -5.82
CA ASN A 113 -72.19 -6.15 -7.13
C ASN A 113 -72.23 -7.29 -8.15
N MET A 114 -71.81 -8.50 -7.78
CA MET A 114 -71.93 -9.71 -8.61
C MET A 114 -73.38 -10.01 -8.99
N LYS A 115 -74.30 -10.06 -8.01
CA LYS A 115 -75.73 -10.28 -8.26
C LYS A 115 -76.29 -9.21 -9.22
N ARG A 116 -76.05 -7.92 -8.96
CA ARG A 116 -76.48 -6.81 -9.85
C ARG A 116 -75.97 -6.93 -11.29
N THR A 117 -74.73 -7.37 -11.51
CA THR A 117 -74.18 -7.50 -12.86
C THR A 117 -74.70 -8.73 -13.59
N ALA A 118 -75.06 -9.78 -12.85
CA ALA A 118 -75.50 -11.06 -13.38
C ALA A 118 -77.04 -11.16 -13.58
N ASP A 119 -77.75 -10.06 -13.32
CA ASP A 119 -79.13 -9.81 -13.74
C ASP A 119 -79.19 -9.05 -15.10
N VAL A 120 -78.04 -8.76 -15.72
CA VAL A 120 -77.94 -8.10 -17.04
C VAL A 120 -77.79 -9.14 -18.14
N ASP A 121 -78.62 -9.05 -19.17
CA ASP A 121 -78.59 -9.90 -20.35
C ASP A 121 -77.23 -9.77 -21.08
N THR A 122 -76.40 -10.81 -20.99
CA THR A 122 -74.97 -10.76 -21.33
C THR A 122 -74.55 -12.03 -22.07
N GLU A 123 -74.12 -11.89 -23.33
CA GLU A 123 -73.51 -12.99 -24.10
C GLU A 123 -71.99 -12.97 -24.01
N VAL A 124 -71.40 -14.16 -24.07
CA VAL A 124 -69.98 -14.39 -23.79
C VAL A 124 -69.35 -15.22 -24.90
N ILE A 125 -68.26 -14.70 -25.49
CA ILE A 125 -67.45 -15.36 -26.50
C ILE A 125 -66.06 -15.63 -25.90
N LEU A 126 -65.88 -16.83 -25.33
CA LEU A 126 -64.62 -17.29 -24.73
C LEU A 126 -63.84 -18.16 -25.72
N PHE A 127 -62.59 -17.78 -26.03
CA PHE A 127 -61.73 -18.51 -26.98
C PHE A 127 -60.24 -18.36 -26.66
N ASN A 128 -59.43 -19.35 -27.05
CA ASN A 128 -57.97 -19.24 -27.09
C ASN A 128 -57.54 -18.79 -28.50
N ILE A 129 -56.71 -17.75 -28.60
CA ILE A 129 -56.39 -17.15 -29.90
C ILE A 129 -55.47 -18.03 -30.77
N ASP A 130 -54.47 -18.69 -30.18
CA ASP A 130 -53.57 -19.60 -30.90
C ASP A 130 -54.41 -20.68 -31.61
N SER A 131 -55.32 -21.33 -30.88
CA SER A 131 -56.19 -22.42 -31.37
C SER A 131 -57.18 -22.02 -32.48
N LYS A 132 -57.51 -20.74 -32.63
CA LYS A 132 -58.48 -20.24 -33.62
C LYS A 132 -57.80 -19.61 -34.84
N SER A 133 -56.49 -19.38 -34.78
CA SER A 133 -55.72 -18.72 -35.84
C SER A 133 -55.41 -19.65 -37.01
N SER A 134 -55.67 -19.19 -38.23
CA SER A 134 -55.37 -19.93 -39.47
C SER A 134 -53.91 -19.71 -39.88
N LEU A 135 -53.20 -20.79 -40.26
CA LEU A 135 -51.75 -20.80 -40.54
C LEU A 135 -51.31 -20.08 -41.84
N ASP A 136 -52.18 -19.25 -42.45
CA ASP A 136 -51.94 -18.63 -43.74
C ASP A 136 -51.00 -17.41 -43.65
N ASN A 137 -49.78 -17.59 -44.16
CA ASN A 137 -48.68 -16.62 -44.03
C ASN A 137 -48.85 -15.28 -44.79
N LYS A 138 -50.02 -15.01 -45.39
CA LYS A 138 -50.21 -13.91 -46.36
C LYS A 138 -50.53 -12.53 -45.74
N SER A 139 -51.02 -12.44 -44.51
CA SER A 139 -51.27 -11.15 -43.84
C SER A 139 -51.07 -11.25 -42.33
N LYS A 140 -49.82 -11.09 -41.87
CA LYS A 140 -49.47 -11.15 -40.43
C LYS A 140 -49.92 -9.93 -39.61
N GLU A 141 -50.43 -8.88 -40.25
CA GLU A 141 -50.78 -7.63 -39.57
C GLU A 141 -52.22 -7.66 -39.03
N ASP A 142 -53.22 -8.00 -39.84
CA ASP A 142 -54.64 -8.06 -39.42
C ASP A 142 -55.01 -9.32 -38.60
N ALA A 143 -54.04 -10.13 -38.20
CA ALA A 143 -54.28 -11.50 -37.74
C ALA A 143 -55.24 -11.57 -36.53
N ILE A 144 -55.12 -10.65 -35.56
CA ILE A 144 -56.03 -10.55 -34.42
C ILE A 144 -57.46 -10.21 -34.86
N LEU A 145 -57.63 -9.22 -35.75
CA LEU A 145 -58.94 -8.81 -36.25
C LEU A 145 -59.65 -9.98 -36.96
N ARG A 146 -58.91 -10.75 -37.78
CA ARG A 146 -59.45 -11.94 -38.46
C ARG A 146 -59.98 -12.98 -37.48
N VAL A 147 -59.28 -13.24 -36.37
CA VAL A 147 -59.77 -14.17 -35.34
C VAL A 147 -61.00 -13.62 -34.61
N PHE A 148 -61.02 -12.33 -34.23
CA PHE A 148 -62.18 -11.69 -33.61
C PHE A 148 -63.43 -11.73 -34.52
N MET A 149 -63.26 -11.46 -35.82
CA MET A 149 -64.33 -11.60 -36.81
C MET A 149 -64.82 -13.05 -36.92
N LYS A 150 -63.89 -14.02 -37.01
CA LYS A 150 -64.21 -15.44 -37.08
C LYS A 150 -65.08 -15.89 -35.89
N VAL A 151 -64.65 -15.64 -34.66
CA VAL A 151 -65.40 -16.11 -33.47
C VAL A 151 -66.72 -15.35 -33.27
N PHE A 152 -66.81 -14.08 -33.67
CA PHE A 152 -68.07 -13.32 -33.64
C PHE A 152 -69.08 -13.85 -34.67
N TYR A 153 -68.63 -14.21 -35.87
CA TYR A 153 -69.47 -14.80 -36.90
C TYR A 153 -69.87 -16.24 -36.56
N GLU A 154 -68.95 -17.05 -36.01
CA GLU A 154 -69.27 -18.38 -35.45
C GLU A 154 -70.35 -18.28 -34.34
N HIS A 155 -70.23 -17.31 -33.41
CA HIS A 155 -71.23 -17.05 -32.36
C HIS A 155 -72.61 -16.65 -32.93
N ARG A 156 -72.64 -16.01 -34.10
CA ARG A 156 -73.87 -15.71 -34.86
C ARG A 156 -74.37 -16.87 -35.72
N GLY A 157 -73.67 -18.01 -35.76
CA GLY A 157 -73.98 -19.18 -36.58
C GLY A 157 -73.43 -19.14 -38.02
N TYR A 158 -72.77 -18.05 -38.42
CA TYR A 158 -72.18 -17.85 -39.75
C TYR A 158 -70.79 -18.52 -39.86
N TYR A 159 -70.25 -18.63 -41.08
CA TYR A 159 -69.01 -19.32 -41.39
C TYR A 159 -67.78 -18.42 -41.23
N GLY A 160 -67.30 -18.29 -39.99
CA GLY A 160 -66.21 -17.37 -39.63
C GLY A 160 -64.86 -17.59 -40.32
N ASP A 161 -64.60 -18.76 -40.92
CA ASP A 161 -63.34 -19.06 -41.61
C ASP A 161 -63.14 -18.29 -42.92
N ILE A 162 -64.23 -17.89 -43.61
CA ILE A 162 -64.16 -17.05 -44.82
C ILE A 162 -65.03 -15.80 -44.60
N PRO A 163 -64.46 -14.66 -44.19
CA PRO A 163 -65.23 -13.47 -43.82
C PRO A 163 -66.20 -12.94 -44.88
N GLY A 164 -65.91 -13.11 -46.18
CA GLY A 164 -66.84 -12.75 -47.26
C GLY A 164 -68.08 -13.66 -47.33
N VAL A 165 -67.96 -14.94 -46.94
CA VAL A 165 -69.10 -15.88 -46.84
C VAL A 165 -69.96 -15.51 -45.63
N ALA A 166 -69.35 -15.19 -44.49
CA ALA A 166 -70.09 -14.72 -43.32
C ALA A 166 -70.82 -13.39 -43.58
N GLU A 167 -70.26 -12.47 -44.39
CA GLU A 167 -71.00 -11.27 -44.85
C GLU A 167 -72.16 -11.64 -45.79
N MET A 168 -71.98 -12.64 -46.68
CA MET A 168 -73.07 -13.13 -47.54
C MET A 168 -74.22 -13.72 -46.71
N GLU A 169 -73.92 -14.59 -45.74
CA GLU A 169 -74.91 -15.15 -44.81
C GLU A 169 -75.62 -14.03 -44.00
N LYS A 170 -74.85 -13.09 -43.42
CA LYS A 170 -75.35 -11.91 -42.71
C LYS A 170 -76.25 -11.01 -43.56
N TYR A 171 -75.94 -10.85 -44.85
CA TYR A 171 -76.78 -10.08 -45.78
C TYR A 171 -78.10 -10.80 -46.06
N LEU A 172 -78.05 -12.10 -46.37
CA LEU A 172 -79.24 -12.92 -46.63
C LEU A 172 -80.16 -12.99 -45.40
N ASP A 173 -79.58 -13.06 -44.20
CA ASP A 173 -80.28 -13.05 -42.91
C ASP A 173 -80.96 -11.69 -42.66
N LYS A 174 -80.24 -10.59 -42.90
CA LYS A 174 -80.78 -9.21 -42.82
C LYS A 174 -81.88 -8.91 -43.85
N GLN A 175 -81.92 -9.64 -44.97
CA GLN A 175 -83.02 -9.60 -45.95
C GLN A 175 -84.16 -10.60 -45.63
N GLY A 176 -84.01 -11.45 -44.60
CA GLY A 176 -85.01 -12.46 -44.22
C GLY A 176 -85.09 -13.67 -45.17
N VAL A 177 -84.08 -13.90 -46.02
CA VAL A 177 -84.08 -14.94 -47.06
C VAL A 177 -83.03 -16.03 -46.85
N TYR A 178 -82.29 -16.01 -45.73
CA TYR A 178 -81.23 -16.99 -45.46
C TYR A 178 -81.75 -18.45 -45.38
N GLU A 179 -82.89 -18.69 -44.73
CA GLU A 179 -83.51 -20.03 -44.73
C GLU A 179 -83.99 -20.47 -46.13
N THR A 180 -84.43 -19.53 -46.97
CA THR A 180 -84.76 -19.80 -48.39
C THR A 180 -83.51 -20.20 -49.16
N PHE A 181 -82.40 -19.47 -48.99
CA PHE A 181 -81.11 -19.79 -49.59
C PHE A 181 -80.61 -21.17 -49.17
N LYS A 182 -80.65 -21.50 -47.88
CA LYS A 182 -80.25 -22.82 -47.37
C LYS A 182 -81.14 -23.95 -47.91
N THR A 183 -82.44 -23.71 -48.03
CA THR A 183 -83.40 -24.66 -48.60
C THR A 183 -83.12 -24.91 -50.09
N GLU A 184 -82.89 -23.86 -50.87
CA GLU A 184 -82.58 -23.97 -52.30
C GLU A 184 -81.19 -24.53 -52.59
N PHE A 185 -80.18 -24.18 -51.78
CA PHE A 185 -78.86 -24.81 -51.84
C PHE A 185 -78.97 -26.32 -51.60
N LYS A 186 -79.70 -26.74 -50.55
CA LYS A 186 -79.94 -28.16 -50.27
C LYS A 186 -80.75 -28.87 -51.36
N ALA A 187 -81.66 -28.18 -52.04
CA ALA A 187 -82.40 -28.72 -53.18
C ALA A 187 -81.53 -28.89 -54.44
N LEU A 188 -80.42 -28.16 -54.56
CA LEU A 188 -79.47 -28.21 -55.69
C LEU A 188 -78.27 -29.14 -55.42
N ALA A 189 -77.68 -29.08 -54.22
CA ALA A 189 -76.46 -29.80 -53.84
C ALA A 189 -76.73 -31.09 -53.03
N GLY A 190 -77.94 -31.29 -52.48
CA GLY A 190 -78.34 -32.45 -51.68
C GLY A 190 -77.92 -32.43 -50.20
N GLU A 191 -76.81 -31.79 -49.87
CA GLU A 191 -76.29 -31.61 -48.50
C GLU A 191 -76.81 -30.31 -47.85
N SER A 192 -76.60 -30.12 -46.54
CA SER A 192 -76.96 -28.85 -45.89
C SER A 192 -75.97 -27.74 -46.24
N TRP A 193 -76.40 -26.48 -46.12
CA TRP A 193 -75.47 -25.37 -46.26
C TRP A 193 -74.45 -25.33 -45.11
N GLU A 194 -74.92 -25.56 -43.89
CA GLU A 194 -74.13 -25.50 -42.67
C GLU A 194 -72.94 -26.47 -42.67
N ASP A 195 -73.13 -27.67 -43.23
CA ASP A 195 -72.08 -28.69 -43.41
C ASP A 195 -71.13 -28.37 -44.58
N ARG A 196 -71.67 -27.76 -45.65
CA ARG A 196 -71.00 -27.69 -46.97
C ARG A 196 -70.32 -26.37 -47.30
N ARG A 197 -70.66 -25.29 -46.58
CA ARG A 197 -70.08 -23.93 -46.74
C ARG A 197 -68.56 -23.85 -46.60
N ASN A 198 -67.89 -24.88 -46.06
CA ASN A 198 -66.43 -25.00 -46.10
C ASN A 198 -65.86 -25.17 -47.51
N SER A 199 -66.67 -25.66 -48.45
CA SER A 199 -66.32 -25.98 -49.84
C SER A 199 -66.80 -24.89 -50.81
N PHE A 200 -67.07 -23.68 -50.30
CA PHE A 200 -67.66 -22.53 -51.00
C PHE A 200 -67.18 -22.36 -52.45
N TYR A 201 -65.86 -22.36 -52.66
CA TYR A 201 -65.24 -22.11 -53.97
C TYR A 201 -65.36 -23.28 -54.97
N PHE A 202 -65.71 -24.48 -54.51
CA PHE A 202 -65.90 -25.65 -55.34
C PHE A 202 -67.37 -25.79 -55.81
N ASP A 203 -68.32 -25.54 -54.90
CA ASP A 203 -69.76 -25.71 -55.14
C ASP A 203 -70.41 -24.47 -55.81
N ALA A 204 -69.65 -23.76 -56.66
CA ALA A 204 -69.95 -22.42 -57.18
C ALA A 204 -71.33 -22.30 -57.85
N ASP A 205 -71.66 -23.19 -58.79
CA ASP A 205 -72.94 -23.14 -59.51
C ASP A 205 -74.14 -23.48 -58.60
N PHE A 206 -73.93 -24.24 -57.51
CA PHE A 206 -74.97 -24.47 -56.50
C PHE A 206 -75.19 -23.23 -55.63
N VAL A 207 -74.11 -22.53 -55.23
CA VAL A 207 -74.21 -21.26 -54.50
C VAL A 207 -74.90 -20.19 -55.35
N ILE A 208 -74.46 -20.01 -56.60
CA ILE A 208 -75.05 -19.04 -57.54
C ILE A 208 -76.52 -19.40 -57.82
N GLY A 209 -76.83 -20.66 -58.09
CA GLY A 209 -78.20 -21.13 -58.31
C GLY A 209 -79.12 -20.92 -57.10
N ALA A 210 -78.61 -21.07 -55.88
CA ALA A 210 -79.37 -20.78 -54.65
C ALA A 210 -79.55 -19.27 -54.43
N LEU A 211 -78.52 -18.45 -54.68
CA LEU A 211 -78.60 -16.99 -54.59
C LEU A 211 -79.64 -16.41 -55.56
N VAL A 212 -79.67 -16.87 -56.82
CA VAL A 212 -80.61 -16.41 -57.86
C VAL A 212 -82.07 -16.77 -57.55
N LYS A 213 -82.33 -17.81 -56.74
CA LYS A 213 -83.68 -18.17 -56.29
C LYS A 213 -84.10 -17.48 -54.99
N ALA A 214 -83.17 -17.34 -54.05
CA ALA A 214 -83.43 -16.75 -52.74
C ALA A 214 -83.41 -15.21 -52.74
N THR A 215 -82.85 -14.59 -53.78
CA THR A 215 -82.77 -13.13 -53.94
C THR A 215 -83.26 -12.72 -55.34
N ASN A 216 -83.65 -11.46 -55.51
CA ASN A 216 -84.03 -10.91 -56.82
C ASN A 216 -82.81 -10.54 -57.70
N MET A 217 -81.70 -11.28 -57.60
CA MET A 217 -80.48 -11.04 -58.39
C MET A 217 -80.52 -11.78 -59.73
N THR A 218 -79.94 -11.17 -60.77
CA THR A 218 -79.65 -11.91 -62.03
C THR A 218 -78.49 -12.89 -61.80
N GLU A 219 -78.39 -13.94 -62.62
CA GLU A 219 -77.26 -14.89 -62.53
C GLU A 219 -75.91 -14.19 -62.67
N GLU A 220 -75.78 -13.22 -63.58
CA GLU A 220 -74.60 -12.38 -63.75
C GLU A 220 -74.26 -11.59 -62.46
N SER A 221 -75.27 -11.08 -61.75
CA SER A 221 -75.07 -10.36 -60.48
C SER A 221 -74.64 -11.31 -59.36
N ALA A 222 -75.25 -12.48 -59.25
CA ALA A 222 -74.91 -13.49 -58.24
C ALA A 222 -73.52 -14.10 -58.50
N ARG A 223 -73.17 -14.36 -59.76
CA ARG A 223 -71.84 -14.84 -60.18
C ARG A 223 -70.77 -13.79 -59.90
N ASN A 224 -71.02 -12.52 -60.20
CA ASN A 224 -70.12 -11.42 -59.82
C ASN A 224 -69.99 -11.25 -58.28
N TRP A 225 -71.05 -11.46 -57.50
CA TRP A 225 -70.97 -11.44 -56.04
C TRP A 225 -70.09 -12.58 -55.50
N PHE A 226 -70.29 -13.79 -56.02
CA PHE A 226 -69.46 -14.97 -55.69
C PHE A 226 -67.99 -14.75 -56.07
N GLU A 227 -67.71 -14.33 -57.31
CA GLU A 227 -66.35 -14.20 -57.83
C GLU A 227 -65.58 -13.00 -57.25
N ASN A 228 -66.23 -11.85 -57.08
CA ASN A 228 -65.57 -10.61 -56.67
C ASN A 228 -65.95 -10.13 -55.26
N GLY A 229 -67.22 -10.19 -54.87
CA GLY A 229 -67.66 -9.60 -53.58
C GLY A 229 -67.33 -10.45 -52.36
N VAL A 230 -67.22 -11.77 -52.50
CA VAL A 230 -66.74 -12.67 -51.43
C VAL A 230 -65.21 -12.69 -51.36
N ASN A 231 -64.52 -12.70 -52.51
CA ASN A 231 -63.05 -12.76 -52.57
C ASN A 231 -62.36 -11.43 -52.22
N ASN A 232 -62.87 -10.31 -52.74
CA ASN A 232 -62.28 -8.98 -52.52
C ASN A 232 -62.88 -8.29 -51.27
N PHE A 233 -63.29 -9.08 -50.28
CA PHE A 233 -63.89 -8.57 -49.05
C PHE A 233 -62.85 -7.86 -48.18
N GLU A 234 -62.83 -6.54 -48.22
CA GLU A 234 -61.97 -5.73 -47.35
C GLU A 234 -62.41 -5.83 -45.88
N ILE A 235 -61.42 -6.07 -45.03
CA ILE A 235 -61.55 -6.25 -43.58
C ILE A 235 -60.99 -5.01 -42.89
N SER A 236 -61.77 -4.37 -42.02
CA SER A 236 -61.30 -3.23 -41.23
C SER A 236 -61.89 -3.24 -39.82
N ILE A 237 -61.14 -2.67 -38.88
CA ILE A 237 -61.52 -2.62 -37.45
C ILE A 237 -62.82 -1.83 -37.28
N GLU A 238 -62.91 -0.65 -37.91
CA GLU A 238 -64.08 0.23 -37.83
C GLU A 238 -65.36 -0.46 -38.36
N LYS A 239 -65.24 -1.27 -39.42
CA LYS A 239 -66.37 -2.07 -39.95
C LYS A 239 -66.79 -3.14 -38.95
N PHE A 240 -65.85 -3.91 -38.40
CA PHE A 240 -66.16 -4.92 -37.39
C PHE A 240 -66.82 -4.30 -36.14
N ALA A 241 -66.34 -3.14 -35.68
CA ALA A 241 -66.94 -2.45 -34.53
C ALA A 241 -68.37 -1.97 -34.81
N LYS A 242 -68.69 -1.57 -36.05
CA LYS A 242 -70.06 -1.27 -36.50
C LYS A 242 -70.94 -2.53 -36.60
N ASP A 243 -70.38 -3.66 -37.03
CA ASP A 243 -71.11 -4.95 -37.11
C ASP A 243 -71.45 -5.52 -35.73
N VAL A 244 -70.52 -5.40 -34.77
CA VAL A 244 -70.77 -5.72 -33.36
C VAL A 244 -71.80 -4.76 -32.76
N LYS A 245 -71.74 -3.46 -33.12
CA LYS A 245 -72.75 -2.47 -32.72
C LYS A 245 -74.15 -2.84 -33.22
N GLU A 246 -74.30 -3.15 -34.52
CA GLU A 246 -75.59 -3.55 -35.09
C GLU A 246 -76.15 -4.82 -34.42
N TYR A 247 -75.29 -5.74 -33.98
CA TYR A 247 -75.72 -6.91 -33.22
C TYR A 247 -76.24 -6.55 -31.83
N ILE A 248 -75.53 -5.73 -31.04
CA ILE A 248 -76.02 -5.34 -29.70
C ILE A 248 -77.27 -4.44 -29.77
N ASP A 249 -77.37 -3.56 -30.78
CA ASP A 249 -78.52 -2.68 -30.98
C ASP A 249 -79.76 -3.46 -31.49
N SER A 250 -79.59 -4.71 -31.95
CA SER A 250 -80.67 -5.64 -32.31
C SER A 250 -81.24 -6.44 -31.12
N LYS A 251 -80.61 -6.38 -29.94
CA LYS A 251 -80.92 -7.15 -28.73
C LYS A 251 -81.75 -6.31 -27.73
N GLY A 252 -81.88 -6.81 -26.50
CA GLY A 252 -82.59 -6.12 -25.42
C GLY A 252 -81.93 -4.78 -25.00
N PRO A 253 -82.69 -3.85 -24.40
CA PRO A 253 -82.13 -2.61 -23.87
C PRO A 253 -81.12 -2.93 -22.74
N ASN A 254 -79.90 -2.39 -22.86
CA ASN A 254 -78.78 -2.71 -21.96
C ASN A 254 -78.33 -4.20 -22.03
N PHE A 255 -78.43 -4.85 -23.19
CA PHE A 255 -77.66 -6.05 -23.52
C PHE A 255 -76.14 -5.77 -23.50
N HIS A 256 -75.33 -6.78 -23.14
CA HIS A 256 -73.86 -6.73 -23.20
C HIS A 256 -73.27 -7.91 -23.99
N LEU A 257 -72.14 -7.67 -24.65
CA LEU A 257 -71.33 -8.72 -25.29
C LEU A 257 -69.91 -8.70 -24.75
N VAL A 258 -69.36 -9.86 -24.38
CA VAL A 258 -68.03 -9.96 -23.79
C VAL A 258 -67.15 -10.91 -24.59
N PHE A 259 -66.07 -10.40 -25.16
CA PHE A 259 -65.00 -11.21 -25.72
C PHE A 259 -63.99 -11.54 -24.62
N LEU A 260 -63.71 -12.83 -24.41
CA LEU A 260 -62.69 -13.30 -23.46
C LEU A 260 -61.64 -14.11 -24.21
N VAL A 261 -60.44 -13.56 -24.33
CA VAL A 261 -59.35 -14.06 -25.17
C VAL A 261 -58.23 -14.63 -24.31
N ASP A 262 -58.06 -15.95 -24.36
CA ASP A 262 -56.96 -16.61 -23.66
C ASP A 262 -55.67 -16.58 -24.49
N GLU A 263 -54.54 -16.38 -23.79
CA GLU A 263 -53.15 -16.40 -24.28
C GLU A 263 -52.72 -15.28 -25.26
N ILE A 264 -53.46 -14.16 -25.34
CA ILE A 264 -53.13 -13.03 -26.26
C ILE A 264 -51.67 -12.55 -26.16
N GLY A 265 -51.10 -12.56 -24.95
CA GLY A 265 -49.72 -12.13 -24.71
C GLY A 265 -48.67 -13.02 -25.37
N GLN A 266 -48.97 -14.32 -25.53
CA GLN A 266 -48.10 -15.26 -26.25
C GLN A 266 -48.22 -15.05 -27.77
N TYR A 267 -49.44 -14.88 -28.27
CA TYR A 267 -49.72 -14.65 -29.69
C TYR A 267 -49.10 -13.36 -30.23
N ILE A 268 -49.15 -12.28 -29.44
CA ILE A 268 -48.48 -11.02 -29.78
C ILE A 268 -46.96 -11.17 -29.68
N GLY A 269 -46.46 -11.78 -28.60
CA GLY A 269 -45.03 -11.84 -28.31
C GLY A 269 -44.38 -10.46 -28.35
N ASP A 270 -43.30 -10.33 -29.13
CA ASP A 270 -42.55 -9.07 -29.33
C ASP A 270 -43.16 -8.16 -30.44
N SER A 271 -44.34 -8.50 -31.00
CA SER A 271 -44.91 -7.83 -32.18
C SER A 271 -45.66 -6.53 -31.88
N ARG A 272 -45.02 -5.39 -32.12
CA ARG A 272 -45.63 -4.05 -31.96
C ARG A 272 -46.90 -3.87 -32.81
N ASN A 273 -46.94 -4.38 -34.05
CA ASN A 273 -48.08 -4.19 -34.95
C ASN A 273 -49.34 -4.95 -34.44
N LEU A 274 -49.17 -6.15 -33.89
CA LEU A 274 -50.28 -6.90 -33.30
C LEU A 274 -50.82 -6.22 -32.03
N MET A 275 -49.95 -5.68 -31.16
CA MET A 275 -50.39 -4.90 -30.00
C MET A 275 -51.19 -3.64 -30.38
N LEU A 276 -50.75 -2.92 -31.41
CA LEU A 276 -51.47 -1.76 -31.94
C LEU A 276 -52.84 -2.15 -32.53
N ASN A 277 -52.94 -3.28 -33.21
CA ASN A 277 -54.22 -3.73 -33.77
C ASN A 277 -55.22 -4.19 -32.70
N LEU A 278 -54.75 -4.79 -31.59
CA LEU A 278 -55.60 -5.05 -30.41
C LEU A 278 -56.05 -3.75 -29.71
N GLN A 279 -55.19 -2.73 -29.64
CA GLN A 279 -55.56 -1.42 -29.10
C GLN A 279 -56.66 -0.77 -29.94
N THR A 280 -56.44 -0.60 -31.24
CA THR A 280 -57.40 0.06 -32.14
C THR A 280 -58.75 -0.66 -32.15
N LEU A 281 -58.74 -2.00 -32.09
CA LEU A 281 -59.95 -2.81 -31.90
C LEU A 281 -60.71 -2.49 -30.61
N THR A 282 -59.99 -2.32 -29.50
CA THR A 282 -60.59 -1.94 -28.21
C THR A 282 -61.10 -0.49 -28.22
N GLU A 283 -60.44 0.40 -28.96
CA GLU A 283 -60.76 1.84 -29.06
C GLU A 283 -61.98 2.12 -29.95
N ASP A 284 -62.09 1.47 -31.12
CA ASP A 284 -63.27 1.56 -31.98
C ASP A 284 -64.50 0.96 -31.29
N LEU A 285 -64.38 -0.23 -30.68
CA LEU A 285 -65.48 -0.84 -29.92
C LEU A 285 -65.91 0.02 -28.72
N GLY A 286 -64.97 0.62 -27.98
CA GLY A 286 -65.28 1.61 -26.94
C GLY A 286 -66.05 2.82 -27.48
N THR A 287 -65.70 3.30 -28.67
CA THR A 287 -66.33 4.45 -29.34
C THR A 287 -67.75 4.15 -29.83
N PHE A 288 -67.96 2.99 -30.46
CA PHE A 288 -69.25 2.61 -31.05
C PHE A 288 -70.24 1.99 -30.05
N ALA A 289 -69.77 1.18 -29.10
CA ALA A 289 -70.59 0.44 -28.13
C ALA A 289 -70.67 1.06 -26.73
N GLN A 290 -69.80 2.03 -26.40
CA GLN A 290 -69.95 2.99 -25.29
C GLN A 290 -70.23 2.39 -23.89
N GLY A 291 -69.78 1.17 -23.60
CA GLY A 291 -70.01 0.50 -22.31
C GLY A 291 -70.61 -0.92 -22.41
N LYS A 292 -71.11 -1.31 -23.59
CA LYS A 292 -71.86 -2.57 -23.82
C LYS A 292 -71.03 -3.70 -24.45
N VAL A 293 -69.81 -3.43 -24.88
CA VAL A 293 -68.87 -4.45 -25.39
C VAL A 293 -67.59 -4.39 -24.58
N TRP A 294 -67.16 -5.54 -24.08
CA TRP A 294 -65.94 -5.68 -23.28
C TRP A 294 -64.95 -6.65 -23.92
N ILE A 295 -63.66 -6.36 -23.80
CA ILE A 295 -62.58 -7.26 -24.20
C ILE A 295 -61.75 -7.60 -22.96
N MET A 296 -61.74 -8.86 -22.57
CA MET A 296 -60.90 -9.40 -21.51
C MET A 296 -59.83 -10.29 -22.11
N VAL A 297 -58.58 -10.13 -21.68
CA VAL A 297 -57.47 -10.90 -22.24
C VAL A 297 -56.52 -11.44 -21.17
N THR A 298 -55.92 -12.61 -21.40
CA THR A 298 -54.86 -13.15 -20.54
C THR A 298 -53.47 -13.02 -21.17
N SER A 299 -52.48 -12.72 -20.34
CA SER A 299 -51.09 -12.60 -20.73
C SER A 299 -50.17 -13.12 -19.64
N GLN A 300 -49.01 -13.67 -20.01
CA GLN A 300 -47.99 -14.04 -19.03
C GLN A 300 -47.33 -12.79 -18.45
N GLU A 301 -47.13 -11.78 -19.29
CA GLU A 301 -46.58 -10.47 -18.95
C GLU A 301 -47.66 -9.42 -18.60
N SER A 302 -47.28 -8.41 -17.82
CA SER A 302 -48.11 -7.22 -17.66
C SER A 302 -48.00 -6.34 -18.91
N ILE A 303 -49.05 -5.58 -19.20
CA ILE A 303 -49.04 -4.62 -20.32
C ILE A 303 -47.87 -3.62 -20.20
N ASP A 304 -47.34 -3.41 -18.99
CA ASP A 304 -46.24 -2.48 -18.67
C ASP A 304 -44.83 -3.06 -18.84
N SER A 305 -44.66 -4.37 -19.10
CA SER A 305 -43.36 -4.96 -19.44
C SER A 305 -43.16 -5.10 -20.96
N ILE A 306 -44.20 -5.59 -21.66
CA ILE A 306 -44.24 -5.70 -23.13
C ILE A 306 -43.97 -4.33 -23.82
N VAL A 307 -44.33 -3.24 -23.13
CA VAL A 307 -44.28 -1.85 -23.62
C VAL A 307 -42.94 -1.13 -23.35
N LYS A 308 -41.95 -1.74 -22.68
CA LYS A 308 -40.71 -1.05 -22.22
C LYS A 308 -39.66 -0.70 -23.29
N VAL A 309 -40.06 -0.54 -24.55
CA VAL A 309 -39.20 -0.02 -25.63
C VAL A 309 -39.51 1.48 -25.85
N LYS A 310 -38.48 2.31 -26.00
CA LYS A 310 -38.61 3.79 -26.02
C LYS A 310 -39.50 4.31 -27.15
N GLY A 311 -40.64 4.93 -26.81
CA GLY A 311 -41.48 5.73 -27.71
C GLY A 311 -42.74 6.24 -27.00
N ASP A 312 -43.16 7.48 -27.27
CA ASP A 312 -44.22 8.17 -26.51
C ASP A 312 -45.66 7.68 -26.80
N ASP A 313 -45.87 7.01 -27.95
CA ASP A 313 -47.18 6.53 -28.43
C ASP A 313 -47.91 5.64 -27.40
N PHE A 314 -47.14 4.89 -26.61
CA PHE A 314 -47.65 3.85 -25.72
C PHE A 314 -48.48 4.35 -24.53
N SER A 315 -48.37 5.63 -24.20
CA SER A 315 -49.14 6.28 -23.12
C SER A 315 -50.66 6.20 -23.32
N ARG A 316 -51.13 6.17 -24.58
CA ARG A 316 -52.56 6.04 -24.90
C ARG A 316 -53.09 4.61 -24.74
N ILE A 317 -52.28 3.61 -25.11
CA ILE A 317 -52.63 2.18 -25.03
C ILE A 317 -52.98 1.78 -23.58
N GLN A 318 -52.13 2.24 -22.65
CA GLN A 318 -52.28 2.03 -21.22
C GLN A 318 -53.61 2.54 -20.64
N GLY A 319 -54.26 3.53 -21.27
CA GLY A 319 -55.51 4.14 -20.80
C GLY A 319 -56.80 3.38 -21.18
N ARG A 320 -56.74 2.47 -22.16
CA ARG A 320 -57.89 1.65 -22.59
C ARG A 320 -58.02 0.36 -21.79
N PHE A 321 -56.88 -0.27 -21.46
CA PHE A 321 -56.79 -1.39 -20.51
C PHE A 321 -56.58 -0.88 -19.07
N ASP A 322 -57.58 -0.18 -18.55
CA ASP A 322 -57.61 0.40 -17.20
C ASP A 322 -57.82 -0.69 -16.13
N THR A 323 -58.59 -1.73 -16.46
CA THR A 323 -58.91 -2.85 -15.57
C THR A 323 -57.79 -3.90 -15.60
N ARG A 324 -56.63 -3.55 -15.05
CA ARG A 324 -55.48 -4.47 -14.90
C ARG A 324 -55.63 -5.32 -13.66
N LEU A 325 -55.60 -6.64 -13.83
CA LEU A 325 -55.72 -7.67 -12.80
C LEU A 325 -54.46 -8.54 -12.89
N SER A 326 -53.63 -8.60 -11.85
CA SER A 326 -52.36 -9.34 -11.87
C SER A 326 -52.39 -10.43 -10.81
N LEU A 327 -52.25 -11.70 -11.22
CA LEU A 327 -52.33 -12.88 -10.35
C LEU A 327 -50.93 -13.31 -9.90
N SER A 328 -50.66 -13.13 -8.61
CA SER A 328 -49.41 -13.48 -7.94
C SER A 328 -49.29 -14.97 -7.58
N SER A 329 -48.10 -15.41 -7.15
CA SER A 329 -47.88 -16.78 -6.67
C SER A 329 -48.57 -17.09 -5.35
N ILE A 330 -48.82 -16.06 -4.51
CA ILE A 330 -49.46 -16.21 -3.19
C ILE A 330 -50.86 -16.81 -3.33
N SER A 331 -51.57 -16.51 -4.42
CA SER A 331 -52.85 -17.15 -4.74
C SER A 331 -52.74 -18.65 -4.98
N VAL A 332 -51.65 -19.14 -5.58
CA VAL A 332 -51.49 -20.59 -5.85
C VAL A 332 -51.27 -21.34 -4.53
N ASP A 333 -50.54 -20.77 -3.59
CA ASP A 333 -50.32 -21.34 -2.27
C ASP A 333 -51.63 -21.44 -1.48
N GLU A 334 -52.46 -20.38 -1.46
CA GLU A 334 -53.77 -20.40 -0.82
C GLU A 334 -54.72 -21.41 -1.49
N VAL A 335 -54.71 -21.52 -2.83
CA VAL A 335 -55.49 -22.53 -3.58
C VAL A 335 -55.05 -23.95 -3.25
N ILE A 336 -53.75 -24.24 -3.15
CA ILE A 336 -53.26 -25.58 -2.75
C ILE A 336 -53.65 -25.89 -1.29
N LYS A 337 -53.45 -24.93 -0.37
CA LYS A 337 -53.83 -25.06 1.05
C LYS A 337 -55.34 -25.34 1.20
N LYS A 338 -56.20 -24.77 0.35
CA LYS A 338 -57.67 -24.95 0.39
C LYS A 338 -58.25 -26.08 -0.46
N ARG A 339 -57.62 -26.44 -1.58
CA ARG A 339 -58.15 -27.47 -2.50
C ARG A 339 -57.57 -28.86 -2.27
N ILE A 340 -56.36 -28.93 -1.71
CA ILE A 340 -55.63 -30.19 -1.42
C ILE A 340 -55.41 -30.38 0.08
N LEU A 341 -54.82 -29.39 0.77
CA LEU A 341 -54.27 -29.60 2.12
C LEU A 341 -55.23 -29.27 3.28
N GLU A 342 -56.47 -28.90 2.98
CA GLU A 342 -57.49 -28.57 3.98
C GLU A 342 -57.84 -29.81 4.81
N LYS A 343 -57.86 -29.66 6.15
CA LYS A 343 -57.89 -30.78 7.10
C LYS A 343 -59.17 -30.80 7.93
N TYR A 344 -59.52 -31.97 8.46
CA TYR A 344 -60.56 -32.05 9.49
C TYR A 344 -60.17 -31.20 10.72
N PRO A 345 -61.11 -30.46 11.36
CA PRO A 345 -60.79 -29.56 12.46
C PRO A 345 -60.06 -30.21 13.65
N HIS A 346 -60.34 -31.49 13.93
CA HIS A 346 -59.66 -32.24 14.99
C HIS A 346 -58.18 -32.51 14.67
N VAL A 347 -57.83 -32.73 13.40
CA VAL A 347 -56.44 -32.93 12.94
C VAL A 347 -55.68 -31.61 12.97
N LEU A 348 -56.31 -30.51 12.53
CA LEU A 348 -55.71 -29.18 12.56
C LEU A 348 -55.36 -28.76 14.00
N ASN A 349 -56.26 -29.01 14.95
CA ASN A 349 -56.00 -28.75 16.36
C ASN A 349 -54.88 -29.64 16.94
N LYS A 350 -54.78 -30.90 16.52
CA LYS A 350 -53.69 -31.80 16.93
C LYS A 350 -52.33 -31.29 16.44
N LEU A 351 -52.18 -31.04 15.13
CA LEU A 351 -50.94 -30.55 14.53
C LEU A 351 -50.47 -29.23 15.18
N ARG A 352 -51.40 -28.33 15.52
CA ARG A 352 -51.10 -27.09 16.27
C ARG A 352 -50.60 -27.35 17.68
N ALA A 353 -51.16 -28.33 18.40
CA ALA A 353 -50.71 -28.70 19.74
C ALA A 353 -49.34 -29.41 19.74
N ASP A 354 -49.02 -30.16 18.69
CA ASP A 354 -47.73 -30.84 18.53
C ASP A 354 -46.61 -29.90 18.05
N TYR A 355 -46.94 -28.82 17.32
CA TYR A 355 -45.95 -27.91 16.73
C TYR A 355 -44.96 -27.29 17.75
N PRO A 356 -45.37 -26.75 18.93
CA PRO A 356 -44.42 -26.21 19.90
C PRO A 356 -43.31 -27.19 20.28
N ASN A 357 -43.66 -28.46 20.50
CA ASN A 357 -42.74 -29.54 20.89
C ASN A 357 -41.78 -29.96 19.77
N LYS A 358 -42.17 -29.73 18.49
CA LYS A 358 -41.35 -30.05 17.31
C LYS A 358 -40.65 -28.84 16.69
N SER A 359 -41.06 -27.62 17.04
CA SER A 359 -40.65 -26.37 16.40
C SER A 359 -39.13 -26.15 16.36
N ALA A 360 -38.42 -26.47 17.44
CA ALA A 360 -36.95 -26.37 17.49
C ALA A 360 -36.24 -27.38 16.56
N ILE A 361 -36.79 -28.60 16.44
CA ILE A 361 -36.28 -29.65 15.54
C ILE A 361 -36.54 -29.24 14.09
N LEU A 362 -37.77 -28.80 13.78
CA LEU A 362 -38.17 -28.32 12.47
C LEU A 362 -37.33 -27.11 11.99
N LYS A 363 -36.98 -26.18 12.88
CA LYS A 363 -36.09 -25.04 12.56
C LYS A 363 -34.62 -25.43 12.35
N ASN A 364 -34.16 -26.56 12.88
CA ASN A 364 -32.84 -27.11 12.58
C ASN A 364 -32.85 -27.93 11.28
N LEU A 365 -33.90 -28.72 11.06
CA LEU A 365 -34.12 -29.49 9.84
C LEU A 365 -34.29 -28.59 8.61
N ILE A 366 -35.14 -27.58 8.70
CA ILE A 366 -35.48 -26.69 7.60
C ILE A 366 -34.66 -25.40 7.70
N SER A 367 -33.35 -25.55 7.44
CA SER A 367 -32.38 -24.44 7.52
C SER A 367 -31.54 -24.40 6.25
N PHE A 368 -31.52 -23.25 5.57
CA PHE A 368 -30.66 -23.01 4.41
C PHE A 368 -29.42 -22.20 4.81
N ARG A 369 -28.29 -22.46 4.14
CA ARG A 369 -27.05 -21.67 4.21
C ARG A 369 -26.90 -20.85 2.94
N GLU A 370 -26.29 -19.67 3.12
CA GLU A 370 -26.13 -18.63 2.10
C GLU A 370 -27.51 -18.05 1.66
N SER A 371 -27.53 -16.84 1.11
CA SER A 371 -28.69 -15.92 1.23
C SER A 371 -29.99 -16.33 0.50
N THR A 372 -30.82 -17.15 1.14
CA THR A 372 -32.16 -17.56 0.67
C THR A 372 -33.31 -16.90 1.46
N ALA A 373 -33.41 -15.57 1.50
CA ALA A 373 -34.36 -14.84 2.37
C ALA A 373 -35.86 -15.21 2.20
N ASP A 374 -36.21 -15.78 1.05
CA ASP A 374 -37.57 -16.18 0.67
C ASP A 374 -37.83 -17.70 0.82
N LEU A 375 -36.83 -18.52 1.14
CA LEU A 375 -37.00 -19.96 1.38
C LEU A 375 -37.06 -20.24 2.89
N ARG A 376 -38.27 -20.54 3.38
CA ARG A 376 -38.55 -20.64 4.83
C ARG A 376 -39.14 -21.99 5.23
N GLY A 377 -38.94 -22.35 6.49
CA GLY A 377 -39.72 -23.39 7.16
C GLY A 377 -41.08 -22.85 7.60
N TYR A 378 -41.72 -23.52 8.56
CA TYR A 378 -42.97 -23.07 9.16
C TYR A 378 -42.73 -21.86 10.07
N ASP A 379 -43.46 -20.76 9.87
CA ASP A 379 -43.36 -19.59 10.76
C ASP A 379 -44.07 -19.84 12.10
N ASN A 380 -45.23 -20.52 12.08
CA ASN A 380 -46.12 -20.71 13.24
C ASN A 380 -46.91 -22.04 13.19
N ASP A 381 -47.66 -22.32 14.27
CA ASP A 381 -48.49 -23.52 14.43
C ASP A 381 -49.65 -23.57 13.43
N LEU A 382 -50.24 -22.42 13.09
CA LEU A 382 -51.31 -22.31 12.10
C LEU A 382 -50.83 -22.82 10.75
N GLU A 383 -49.68 -22.32 10.29
CA GLU A 383 -49.07 -22.71 9.02
C GLU A 383 -48.59 -24.17 9.03
N PHE A 384 -48.01 -24.66 10.13
CA PHE A 384 -47.69 -26.08 10.25
C PHE A 384 -48.94 -26.95 10.07
N GLY A 385 -50.03 -26.62 10.76
CA GLY A 385 -51.32 -27.30 10.61
C GLY A 385 -51.91 -27.21 9.19
N ASP A 386 -51.81 -26.05 8.54
CA ASP A 386 -52.36 -25.83 7.20
C ASP A 386 -51.53 -26.54 6.11
N VAL A 387 -50.19 -26.57 6.23
CA VAL A 387 -49.27 -26.97 5.14
C VAL A 387 -48.73 -28.41 5.26
N TYR A 388 -48.62 -28.97 6.47
CA TYR A 388 -48.22 -30.37 6.67
C TYR A 388 -49.07 -31.32 5.79
N PRO A 389 -48.48 -32.33 5.09
CA PRO A 389 -47.12 -32.87 5.17
C PRO A 389 -46.05 -32.18 4.31
N PHE A 390 -46.38 -31.07 3.64
CA PHE A 390 -45.44 -30.27 2.85
C PHE A 390 -44.74 -29.21 3.71
N VAL A 391 -43.72 -28.55 3.15
CA VAL A 391 -42.92 -27.50 3.81
C VAL A 391 -43.01 -26.18 3.03
N PRO A 392 -43.19 -24.99 3.67
CA PRO A 392 -43.45 -23.74 2.96
C PRO A 392 -42.48 -23.36 1.83
N TYR A 393 -41.16 -23.58 1.99
CA TYR A 393 -40.19 -23.31 0.91
C TYR A 393 -40.53 -24.02 -0.41
N GLN A 394 -41.20 -25.18 -0.36
CA GLN A 394 -41.44 -26.04 -1.52
C GLN A 394 -42.34 -25.37 -2.55
N PHE A 395 -43.28 -24.54 -2.10
CA PHE A 395 -44.21 -23.79 -2.96
C PHE A 395 -43.43 -22.81 -3.85
N LYS A 396 -42.65 -21.92 -3.23
CA LYS A 396 -41.85 -20.92 -3.94
C LYS A 396 -40.70 -21.56 -4.73
N LEU A 397 -40.08 -22.62 -4.21
CA LEU A 397 -38.98 -23.30 -4.90
C LEU A 397 -39.48 -24.06 -6.14
N LEU A 398 -40.59 -24.79 -6.04
CA LEU A 398 -41.16 -25.55 -7.17
C LEU A 398 -41.64 -24.63 -8.30
N GLN A 399 -42.22 -23.46 -7.98
CA GLN A 399 -42.48 -22.42 -8.97
C GLN A 399 -41.21 -22.05 -9.74
N ASN A 400 -40.11 -21.76 -9.03
CA ASN A 400 -38.84 -21.42 -9.65
C ASN A 400 -38.30 -22.57 -10.51
N VAL A 401 -38.47 -23.84 -10.10
CA VAL A 401 -38.10 -25.01 -10.95
C VAL A 401 -38.88 -25.00 -12.27
N PHE A 402 -40.21 -24.88 -12.24
CA PHE A 402 -41.03 -24.85 -13.46
C PHE A 402 -40.65 -23.68 -14.39
N GLU A 403 -40.38 -22.50 -13.84
CA GLU A 403 -39.93 -21.34 -14.61
C GLU A 403 -38.57 -21.53 -15.28
N GLN A 404 -37.63 -22.27 -14.67
CA GLN A 404 -36.34 -22.58 -15.29
C GLN A 404 -36.43 -23.75 -16.28
N VAL A 405 -37.23 -24.78 -15.98
CA VAL A 405 -37.47 -25.91 -16.90
C VAL A 405 -38.08 -25.40 -18.22
N ARG A 406 -39.03 -24.46 -18.17
CA ARG A 406 -39.59 -23.84 -19.39
C ARG A 406 -38.60 -22.93 -20.15
N LYS A 407 -37.56 -22.40 -19.50
CA LYS A 407 -36.48 -21.62 -20.16
C LYS A 407 -35.41 -22.49 -20.82
N HIS A 408 -35.25 -23.73 -20.37
CA HIS A 408 -34.15 -24.63 -20.78
C HIS A 408 -34.60 -25.97 -21.38
N GLY A 409 -35.91 -26.21 -21.51
CA GLY A 409 -36.49 -27.41 -22.13
C GLY A 409 -36.47 -27.41 -23.66
N SER A 410 -36.61 -28.59 -24.27
CA SER A 410 -36.66 -28.77 -25.73
C SER A 410 -38.05 -28.57 -26.32
N SER A 411 -39.10 -28.84 -25.54
CA SER A 411 -40.46 -28.43 -25.85
C SER A 411 -40.49 -26.91 -25.84
N GLY A 412 -40.66 -26.30 -27.02
CA GLY A 412 -40.36 -24.88 -27.25
C GLY A 412 -41.32 -23.88 -26.57
N LYS A 413 -41.32 -22.62 -27.04
CA LYS A 413 -42.16 -21.54 -26.46
C LYS A 413 -43.64 -21.94 -26.30
N HIS A 414 -44.15 -22.80 -27.19
CA HIS A 414 -45.46 -23.46 -27.16
C HIS A 414 -45.57 -24.54 -26.06
N LEU A 415 -45.27 -24.20 -24.82
CA LEU A 415 -45.75 -24.96 -23.64
C LEU A 415 -47.14 -24.46 -23.21
N SER A 416 -48.00 -24.22 -24.20
CA SER A 416 -49.41 -23.84 -24.10
C SER A 416 -50.31 -25.06 -24.31
N GLU A 417 -51.60 -24.92 -24.00
CA GLU A 417 -52.68 -25.94 -24.08
C GLU A 417 -52.65 -27.14 -23.11
N GLY A 418 -51.50 -27.81 -22.93
CA GLY A 418 -51.45 -29.21 -22.46
C GLY A 418 -51.62 -29.47 -20.95
N GLU A 419 -50.48 -29.59 -20.26
CA GLU A 419 -50.32 -30.08 -18.88
C GLU A 419 -48.98 -29.54 -18.31
N ARG A 420 -48.71 -29.48 -17.00
CA ARG A 420 -49.55 -29.60 -15.78
C ARG A 420 -49.47 -28.30 -14.95
N SER A 421 -50.38 -28.12 -14.00
CA SER A 421 -50.31 -27.05 -12.99
C SER A 421 -49.51 -27.46 -11.73
N MET A 422 -48.97 -26.48 -11.01
CA MET A 422 -48.45 -26.62 -9.63
C MET A 422 -49.41 -27.43 -8.72
N LEU A 423 -50.72 -27.24 -8.89
CA LEU A 423 -51.75 -27.98 -8.17
C LEU A 423 -51.63 -29.50 -8.37
N SER A 424 -51.32 -29.94 -9.59
CA SER A 424 -51.13 -31.37 -9.90
C SER A 424 -49.85 -31.90 -9.27
N ALA A 425 -48.76 -31.14 -9.30
CA ALA A 425 -47.50 -31.55 -8.68
C ALA A 425 -47.64 -31.82 -7.15
N PHE A 426 -48.37 -30.96 -6.44
CA PHE A 426 -48.72 -31.20 -5.03
C PHE A 426 -49.71 -32.36 -4.83
N LYS A 427 -50.67 -32.58 -5.77
CA LYS A 427 -51.57 -33.73 -5.71
C LYS A 427 -50.82 -35.05 -5.93
N GLU A 428 -50.01 -35.16 -6.98
CA GLU A 428 -49.22 -36.34 -7.34
C GLU A 428 -48.20 -36.70 -6.23
N ALA A 429 -47.54 -35.70 -5.65
CA ALA A 429 -46.69 -35.89 -4.48
C ALA A 429 -47.49 -36.34 -3.25
N GLY A 430 -48.66 -35.75 -2.99
CA GLY A 430 -49.55 -36.16 -1.90
C GLY A 430 -50.07 -37.59 -2.05
N LEU A 431 -50.46 -37.98 -3.26
CA LEU A 431 -50.89 -39.34 -3.63
C LEU A 431 -49.76 -40.37 -3.41
N ARG A 432 -48.53 -40.03 -3.78
CA ARG A 432 -47.38 -40.93 -3.61
C ARG A 432 -47.09 -41.26 -2.14
N TYR A 433 -47.35 -40.34 -1.23
CA TYR A 433 -47.12 -40.51 0.22
C TYR A 433 -48.43 -40.68 1.01
N LYS A 434 -49.58 -40.91 0.35
CA LYS A 434 -50.91 -40.95 0.98
C LYS A 434 -51.07 -41.99 2.10
N ASP A 435 -50.33 -43.09 2.00
CA ASP A 435 -50.29 -44.20 2.94
C ASP A 435 -49.08 -44.15 3.90
N ALA A 436 -48.37 -43.01 3.98
CA ALA A 436 -47.31 -42.79 4.97
C ALA A 436 -47.88 -42.37 6.35
N GLU A 437 -47.07 -42.55 7.39
CA GLU A 437 -47.45 -42.27 8.77
C GLU A 437 -47.30 -40.78 9.15
N GLU A 438 -48.09 -40.37 10.14
CA GLU A 438 -47.93 -39.12 10.86
C GLU A 438 -46.49 -38.94 11.40
N GLY A 439 -45.86 -37.81 11.06
CA GLY A 439 -44.44 -37.53 11.31
C GLY A 439 -43.57 -37.57 10.04
N SER A 440 -44.05 -38.18 8.95
CA SER A 440 -43.42 -38.04 7.62
C SER A 440 -43.55 -36.61 7.08
N LEU A 441 -42.55 -36.18 6.31
CA LEU A 441 -42.53 -34.98 5.48
C LEU A 441 -42.32 -35.40 4.03
N ILE A 442 -42.93 -34.68 3.08
CA ILE A 442 -42.73 -34.97 1.65
C ILE A 442 -41.41 -34.30 1.19
N PRO A 443 -40.39 -35.06 0.74
CA PRO A 443 -39.10 -34.51 0.33
C PRO A 443 -39.17 -33.89 -1.07
N PHE A 444 -38.27 -32.97 -1.39
CA PHE A 444 -38.38 -32.17 -2.62
C PHE A 444 -38.23 -32.99 -3.91
N TYR A 445 -37.50 -34.11 -3.88
CA TYR A 445 -37.40 -35.03 -5.04
C TYR A 445 -38.73 -35.71 -5.42
N ALA A 446 -39.76 -35.65 -4.56
CA ALA A 446 -41.10 -36.18 -4.87
C ALA A 446 -41.71 -35.51 -6.11
N PHE A 447 -41.44 -34.22 -6.32
CA PHE A 447 -41.96 -33.44 -7.44
C PHE A 447 -41.23 -33.70 -8.77
N TYR A 448 -40.06 -34.35 -8.77
CA TYR A 448 -39.31 -34.60 -10.01
C TYR A 448 -40.13 -35.42 -11.02
N ASP A 449 -40.83 -36.46 -10.56
CA ASP A 449 -41.54 -37.37 -11.45
C ASP A 449 -42.72 -36.64 -12.16
N THR A 450 -43.24 -35.54 -11.57
CA THR A 450 -44.26 -34.64 -12.18
C THR A 450 -43.65 -33.59 -13.11
N ILE A 451 -42.32 -33.40 -13.09
CA ILE A 451 -41.56 -32.49 -13.97
C ILE A 451 -41.00 -33.27 -15.16
N LYS A 452 -40.69 -34.55 -14.98
CA LYS A 452 -40.02 -35.45 -15.94
C LYS A 452 -40.58 -35.38 -17.36
N GLU A 453 -41.90 -35.26 -17.49
CA GLU A 453 -42.62 -35.22 -18.77
C GLU A 453 -42.32 -33.96 -19.61
N PHE A 454 -41.82 -32.88 -18.98
CA PHE A 454 -41.46 -31.61 -19.64
C PHE A 454 -39.96 -31.47 -19.93
N LEU A 455 -39.16 -32.47 -19.57
CA LEU A 455 -37.70 -32.42 -19.72
C LEU A 455 -37.24 -32.78 -21.13
N ASN A 456 -36.12 -32.20 -21.56
CA ASN A 456 -35.39 -32.68 -22.73
C ASN A 456 -35.10 -34.19 -22.57
N PRO A 457 -35.40 -35.04 -23.57
CA PRO A 457 -35.08 -36.46 -23.53
C PRO A 457 -33.61 -36.82 -23.21
N SER A 458 -32.64 -35.90 -23.36
CA SER A 458 -31.27 -36.10 -22.83
C SER A 458 -31.22 -36.06 -21.30
N ILE A 459 -31.84 -35.05 -20.67
CA ILE A 459 -31.90 -34.90 -19.21
C ILE A 459 -32.59 -36.10 -18.57
N SER A 460 -33.71 -36.56 -19.16
CA SER A 460 -34.39 -37.77 -18.70
C SER A 460 -33.51 -39.03 -18.87
N ARG A 461 -32.78 -39.15 -19.99
CA ARG A 461 -31.83 -40.26 -20.22
C ARG A 461 -30.71 -40.30 -19.18
N VAL A 462 -30.17 -39.17 -18.73
CA VAL A 462 -29.18 -39.14 -17.64
C VAL A 462 -29.72 -39.80 -16.36
N ILE A 463 -30.94 -39.42 -15.95
CA ILE A 463 -31.52 -39.86 -14.68
C ILE A 463 -32.06 -41.31 -14.78
N GLU A 464 -32.49 -41.74 -15.97
CA GLU A 464 -32.86 -43.14 -16.22
C GLU A 464 -31.64 -44.05 -16.34
N GLY A 465 -30.57 -43.62 -17.02
CA GLY A 465 -29.28 -44.32 -17.04
C GLY A 465 -28.66 -44.44 -15.64
N ALA A 466 -28.85 -43.43 -14.78
CA ALA A 466 -28.42 -43.48 -13.38
C ALA A 466 -29.19 -44.53 -12.54
N LYS A 467 -30.47 -44.80 -12.85
CA LYS A 467 -31.22 -45.93 -12.24
C LYS A 467 -30.65 -47.28 -12.67
N GLU A 468 -30.21 -47.40 -13.92
CA GLU A 468 -29.70 -48.66 -14.46
C GLU A 468 -28.23 -48.93 -14.11
N ASN A 469 -27.46 -47.92 -13.71
CA ASN A 469 -26.03 -48.02 -13.38
C ASN A 469 -25.75 -48.95 -12.17
N PRO A 470 -24.98 -50.04 -12.33
CA PRO A 470 -24.62 -50.95 -11.23
C PRO A 470 -23.94 -50.28 -10.02
N ALA A 471 -23.20 -49.18 -10.20
CA ALA A 471 -22.52 -48.46 -9.13
C ALA A 471 -23.46 -47.56 -8.29
N LEU A 472 -24.72 -47.41 -8.71
CA LEU A 472 -25.74 -46.56 -8.05
C LEU A 472 -26.99 -47.36 -7.63
N LYS A 473 -27.17 -48.58 -8.16
CA LYS A 473 -28.28 -49.50 -7.86
C LYS A 473 -28.33 -50.02 -6.42
N ASP A 474 -27.30 -49.77 -5.60
CA ASP A 474 -27.23 -50.26 -4.22
C ASP A 474 -28.09 -49.47 -3.22
N ASP A 475 -28.44 -48.21 -3.55
CA ASP A 475 -29.35 -47.38 -2.75
C ASP A 475 -30.16 -46.44 -3.65
N PRO A 476 -31.51 -46.53 -3.66
CA PRO A 476 -32.38 -45.61 -4.42
C PRO A 476 -32.11 -44.12 -4.13
N PHE A 477 -31.61 -43.79 -2.94
CA PHE A 477 -31.20 -42.44 -2.54
C PHE A 477 -30.20 -41.81 -3.51
N ASN A 478 -29.37 -42.60 -4.19
CA ASN A 478 -28.44 -42.09 -5.21
C ASN A 478 -29.17 -41.40 -6.37
N VAL A 479 -30.30 -41.96 -6.79
CA VAL A 479 -31.13 -41.40 -7.87
C VAL A 479 -31.97 -40.24 -7.35
N ASP A 480 -32.52 -40.35 -6.14
CA ASP A 480 -33.33 -39.28 -5.56
C ASP A 480 -32.50 -38.02 -5.23
N LEU A 481 -31.24 -38.16 -4.82
CA LEU A 481 -30.27 -37.05 -4.74
C LEU A 481 -30.00 -36.42 -6.11
N LEU A 482 -29.81 -37.23 -7.15
CA LEU A 482 -29.58 -36.74 -8.52
C LEU A 482 -30.78 -35.94 -9.05
N LYS A 483 -32.02 -36.33 -8.70
CA LYS A 483 -33.23 -35.56 -8.99
C LYS A 483 -33.23 -34.19 -8.31
N VAL A 484 -32.86 -34.10 -7.02
CA VAL A 484 -32.75 -32.80 -6.31
C VAL A 484 -31.73 -31.90 -7.01
N LEU A 485 -30.53 -32.42 -7.29
CA LEU A 485 -29.45 -31.67 -7.95
C LEU A 485 -29.83 -31.21 -9.36
N PHE A 486 -30.63 -31.99 -10.09
CA PHE A 486 -31.22 -31.54 -11.35
C PHE A 486 -32.22 -30.38 -11.14
N MET A 487 -33.20 -30.55 -10.25
CA MET A 487 -34.27 -29.56 -10.04
C MET A 487 -33.72 -28.19 -9.64
N ILE A 488 -32.69 -28.13 -8.80
CA ILE A 488 -32.09 -26.86 -8.34
C ILE A 488 -30.99 -26.31 -9.27
N LYS A 489 -30.56 -27.03 -10.32
CA LYS A 489 -29.42 -26.67 -11.19
C LYS A 489 -29.44 -25.23 -11.69
N TYR A 490 -30.62 -24.72 -12.03
CA TYR A 490 -30.81 -23.40 -12.64
C TYR A 490 -31.29 -22.32 -11.66
N ILE A 491 -31.37 -22.63 -10.36
CA ILE A 491 -31.87 -21.75 -9.31
C ILE A 491 -30.67 -21.09 -8.61
N LYS A 492 -30.30 -19.88 -9.06
CA LYS A 492 -29.12 -19.14 -8.58
C LYS A 492 -29.22 -18.72 -7.12
N GLU A 493 -30.45 -18.60 -6.64
CA GLU A 493 -30.79 -18.18 -5.28
C GLU A 493 -30.50 -19.28 -4.25
N LEU A 494 -30.43 -20.55 -4.68
CA LEU A 494 -30.27 -21.71 -3.79
C LEU A 494 -28.96 -22.48 -4.13
N PRO A 495 -27.83 -22.12 -3.51
CA PRO A 495 -26.57 -22.82 -3.72
C PRO A 495 -26.69 -24.28 -3.27
N ALA A 496 -26.29 -25.20 -4.16
CA ALA A 496 -26.39 -26.65 -3.96
C ALA A 496 -25.25 -27.20 -3.07
N ASN A 497 -25.14 -26.66 -1.86
CA ASN A 497 -24.22 -27.11 -0.81
C ASN A 497 -24.86 -28.22 0.05
N ILE A 498 -24.05 -28.95 0.83
CA ILE A 498 -24.49 -30.14 1.60
C ILE A 498 -25.61 -29.81 2.62
N ASP A 499 -25.58 -28.63 3.23
CA ASP A 499 -26.63 -28.20 4.17
C ASP A 499 -27.97 -27.95 3.47
N ASN A 500 -27.95 -27.32 2.30
CA ASN A 500 -29.13 -27.04 1.49
C ASN A 500 -29.71 -28.31 0.90
N ILE A 501 -28.86 -29.20 0.34
CA ILE A 501 -29.28 -30.52 -0.16
C ILE A 501 -29.93 -31.34 0.96
N ALA A 502 -29.36 -31.36 2.17
CA ALA A 502 -29.96 -32.06 3.31
C ALA A 502 -31.37 -31.54 3.64
N THR A 503 -31.56 -30.21 3.66
CA THR A 503 -32.88 -29.58 3.87
C THR A 503 -33.91 -29.95 2.79
N LEU A 504 -33.48 -30.19 1.54
CA LEU A 504 -34.36 -30.63 0.44
C LEU A 504 -34.71 -32.12 0.49
N MET A 505 -33.90 -32.94 1.17
CA MET A 505 -34.05 -34.40 1.24
C MET A 505 -34.68 -34.92 2.53
N VAL A 506 -35.05 -34.06 3.49
CA VAL A 506 -35.72 -34.46 4.74
C VAL A 506 -37.04 -35.19 4.44
N THR A 507 -37.21 -36.36 5.06
CA THR A 507 -38.36 -37.27 4.94
C THR A 507 -39.18 -37.40 6.22
N ARG A 508 -38.66 -36.97 7.38
CA ARG A 508 -39.36 -37.01 8.68
C ARG A 508 -39.08 -35.79 9.56
N ILE A 509 -40.03 -35.49 10.46
CA ILE A 509 -39.93 -34.41 11.47
C ILE A 509 -38.85 -34.71 12.55
N ASP A 510 -38.47 -35.97 12.72
CA ASP A 510 -37.53 -36.47 13.74
C ASP A 510 -36.24 -37.07 13.15
N GLU A 511 -35.90 -36.71 11.91
CA GLU A 511 -34.73 -37.23 11.19
C GLU A 511 -33.39 -36.66 11.70
N ASP A 512 -32.34 -37.49 11.75
CA ASP A 512 -31.00 -37.03 12.14
C ASP A 512 -30.28 -36.36 10.95
N LYS A 513 -30.19 -35.03 11.01
CA LYS A 513 -29.54 -34.20 9.99
C LYS A 513 -28.04 -34.47 9.83
N LEU A 514 -27.35 -35.03 10.83
CA LEU A 514 -25.94 -35.45 10.69
C LEU A 514 -25.82 -36.76 9.92
N GLN A 515 -26.65 -37.76 10.24
CA GLN A 515 -26.69 -39.03 9.51
C GLN A 515 -27.10 -38.81 8.04
N LEU A 516 -28.10 -37.97 7.79
CA LEU A 516 -28.51 -37.58 6.43
C LEU A 516 -27.36 -36.92 5.65
N LYS A 517 -26.58 -36.03 6.28
CA LYS A 517 -25.40 -35.40 5.65
C LYS A 517 -24.30 -36.40 5.29
N GLU A 518 -24.02 -37.40 6.13
CA GLU A 518 -23.04 -38.44 5.78
C GLU A 518 -23.55 -39.35 4.66
N LYS A 519 -24.85 -39.67 4.63
CA LYS A 519 -25.47 -40.39 3.50
C LYS A 519 -25.36 -39.60 2.20
N ILE A 520 -25.62 -38.28 2.25
CA ILE A 520 -25.43 -37.36 1.11
C ILE A 520 -23.96 -37.35 0.65
N LYS A 521 -22.99 -37.20 1.56
CA LYS A 521 -21.55 -37.24 1.22
C LYS A 521 -21.15 -38.54 0.51
N ALA A 522 -21.61 -39.69 1.01
CA ALA A 522 -21.33 -40.99 0.41
C ALA A 522 -21.90 -41.09 -1.02
N SER A 523 -23.13 -40.62 -1.21
CA SER A 523 -23.81 -40.64 -2.50
C SER A 523 -23.22 -39.63 -3.51
N LEU A 524 -22.89 -38.40 -3.08
CA LEU A 524 -22.21 -37.40 -3.91
C LEU A 524 -20.88 -37.93 -4.48
N ARG A 525 -20.07 -38.64 -3.67
CA ARG A 525 -18.83 -39.28 -4.15
C ARG A 525 -19.09 -40.26 -5.30
N LYS A 526 -20.14 -41.09 -5.20
CA LYS A 526 -20.53 -42.01 -6.27
C LYS A 526 -20.94 -41.25 -7.54
N LEU A 527 -21.83 -40.26 -7.41
CA LEU A 527 -22.30 -39.46 -8.55
C LEU A 527 -21.17 -38.68 -9.26
N ILE A 528 -20.16 -38.20 -8.51
CA ILE A 528 -18.94 -37.57 -9.06
C ILE A 528 -18.05 -38.60 -9.79
N SER A 529 -17.90 -39.81 -9.24
CA SER A 529 -17.13 -40.87 -9.89
C SER A 529 -17.75 -41.31 -11.23
N GLN A 530 -19.08 -41.38 -11.28
CA GLN A 530 -19.83 -41.66 -12.51
C GLN A 530 -19.94 -40.44 -13.45
N THR A 531 -19.41 -39.29 -13.05
CA THR A 531 -19.46 -38.02 -13.81
C THR A 531 -20.89 -37.59 -14.16
N LEU A 532 -21.86 -37.89 -13.30
CA LEU A 532 -23.24 -37.41 -13.40
C LEU A 532 -23.43 -36.02 -12.78
N ILE A 533 -22.52 -35.63 -11.89
CA ILE A 533 -22.47 -34.32 -11.23
C ILE A 533 -21.01 -33.82 -11.16
N GLN A 534 -20.82 -32.51 -11.08
CA GLN A 534 -19.52 -31.88 -10.77
C GLN A 534 -19.55 -31.18 -9.40
N LYS A 535 -18.37 -31.03 -8.78
CA LYS A 535 -18.15 -30.22 -7.57
C LYS A 535 -17.35 -28.96 -7.93
N ASN A 536 -17.80 -27.78 -7.46
CA ASN A 536 -17.14 -26.49 -7.65
C ASN A 536 -17.18 -25.72 -6.31
N GLY A 537 -16.05 -25.68 -5.58
CA GLY A 537 -16.07 -25.33 -4.17
C GLY A 537 -16.96 -26.30 -3.39
N ASP A 538 -17.76 -25.82 -2.43
CA ASP A 538 -18.70 -26.65 -1.67
C ASP A 538 -20.04 -26.94 -2.39
N ASN A 539 -20.22 -26.47 -3.62
CA ASN A 539 -21.44 -26.62 -4.41
C ASN A 539 -21.37 -27.76 -5.42
N TYR A 540 -22.47 -28.49 -5.58
CA TYR A 540 -22.61 -29.65 -6.46
C TYR A 540 -23.62 -29.37 -7.58
N SER A 541 -23.28 -29.64 -8.84
CA SER A 541 -24.15 -29.34 -9.99
C SER A 541 -24.37 -30.55 -10.89
N PHE A 542 -25.61 -30.75 -11.33
CA PHE A 542 -26.02 -31.82 -12.24
C PHE A 542 -25.48 -31.60 -13.67
N LEU A 543 -24.99 -32.67 -14.30
CA LEU A 543 -24.42 -32.63 -15.64
C LEU A 543 -25.37 -33.24 -16.68
N THR A 544 -25.71 -32.49 -17.73
CA THR A 544 -26.40 -33.00 -18.93
C THR A 544 -25.45 -33.81 -19.82
N ASP A 545 -25.94 -34.71 -20.68
CA ASP A 545 -25.12 -35.54 -21.61
C ASP A 545 -23.89 -34.79 -22.18
N ASP A 546 -24.11 -33.66 -22.87
CA ASP A 546 -23.06 -32.81 -23.46
C ASP A 546 -22.02 -32.29 -22.45
N GLU A 547 -22.44 -31.96 -21.23
CA GLU A 547 -21.56 -31.49 -20.16
C GLU A 547 -20.81 -32.66 -19.50
N GLN A 548 -21.40 -33.86 -19.44
CA GLN A 548 -20.73 -35.04 -18.91
C GLN A 548 -19.57 -35.43 -19.82
N ASP A 549 -19.77 -35.40 -21.13
CA ASP A 549 -18.72 -35.75 -22.09
C ASP A 549 -17.58 -34.71 -22.07
N ILE A 550 -17.90 -33.42 -22.02
CA ILE A 550 -16.89 -32.36 -21.78
C ILE A 550 -16.16 -32.58 -20.45
N ASN A 551 -16.85 -32.91 -19.35
CA ASN A 551 -16.19 -33.16 -18.06
C ASN A 551 -15.35 -34.46 -18.06
N LYS A 552 -15.69 -35.49 -18.84
CA LYS A 552 -14.85 -36.69 -19.04
C LYS A 552 -13.57 -36.31 -19.79
N GLU A 553 -13.67 -35.62 -20.92
CA GLU A 553 -12.51 -35.16 -21.69
C GLU A 553 -11.59 -34.21 -20.90
N ILE A 554 -12.14 -33.41 -19.97
CA ILE A 554 -11.37 -32.56 -19.06
C ILE A 554 -10.64 -33.41 -18.00
N LYS A 555 -11.30 -34.40 -17.39
CA LYS A 555 -10.66 -35.35 -16.46
C LYS A 555 -9.53 -36.16 -17.12
N ASP A 556 -9.70 -36.55 -18.38
CA ASP A 556 -8.70 -37.27 -19.17
C ASP A 556 -7.56 -36.36 -19.69
N THR A 557 -7.70 -35.03 -19.58
CA THR A 557 -6.67 -34.07 -19.99
C THR A 557 -5.55 -34.02 -18.95
N LYS A 558 -4.42 -34.68 -19.24
CA LYS A 558 -3.22 -34.60 -18.42
C LYS A 558 -2.59 -33.20 -18.46
N ILE A 559 -2.16 -32.72 -17.30
CA ILE A 559 -1.38 -31.49 -17.11
C ILE A 559 0.05 -31.86 -16.73
N GLU A 560 1.02 -31.10 -17.22
CA GLU A 560 2.42 -31.23 -16.82
C GLU A 560 2.64 -30.53 -15.47
N GLU A 561 3.23 -31.23 -14.51
CA GLU A 561 3.50 -30.73 -13.16
C GLU A 561 4.36 -29.45 -13.15
N GLU A 562 5.25 -29.29 -14.14
CA GLU A 562 6.03 -28.07 -14.38
C GLU A 562 5.15 -26.83 -14.64
N ILE A 563 3.99 -27.01 -15.29
CA ILE A 563 3.02 -25.94 -15.52
C ILE A 563 2.36 -25.59 -14.19
N LEU A 564 1.88 -26.58 -13.45
CA LEU A 564 1.26 -26.40 -12.13
C LEU A 564 2.20 -25.68 -11.15
N LYS A 565 3.46 -26.13 -11.04
CA LYS A 565 4.53 -25.47 -10.26
C LYS A 565 4.83 -24.05 -10.75
N ARG A 566 4.77 -23.76 -12.05
CA ARG A 566 4.98 -22.40 -12.59
C ARG A 566 3.85 -21.45 -12.20
N GLU A 567 2.60 -21.87 -12.35
CA GLU A 567 1.45 -21.01 -12.07
C GLU A 567 1.35 -20.71 -10.57
N LEU A 568 1.45 -21.73 -9.69
CA LEU A 568 1.50 -21.53 -8.24
C LEU A 568 2.63 -20.58 -7.81
N ARG A 569 3.82 -20.71 -8.41
CA ARG A 569 4.97 -19.82 -8.19
C ARG A 569 4.72 -18.38 -8.63
N SER A 570 3.90 -18.15 -9.66
CA SER A 570 3.48 -16.80 -10.09
C SER A 570 2.43 -16.21 -9.14
N TYR A 571 1.45 -17.01 -8.68
CA TYR A 571 0.49 -16.55 -7.67
C TYR A 571 1.15 -16.04 -6.38
N ILE A 572 2.24 -16.67 -5.94
CA ILE A 572 3.00 -16.20 -4.78
C ILE A 572 3.89 -14.99 -5.13
N PHE A 573 4.78 -15.07 -6.12
CA PHE A 573 5.82 -14.05 -6.35
C PHE A 573 5.43 -12.87 -7.27
N ASP A 574 4.36 -12.99 -8.07
CA ASP A 574 3.78 -11.86 -8.82
C ASP A 574 2.48 -11.35 -8.18
N GLY A 575 1.77 -12.21 -7.44
CA GLY A 575 0.52 -11.89 -6.73
C GLY A 575 0.71 -11.49 -5.26
N LEU A 576 0.88 -12.48 -4.37
CA LEU A 576 0.87 -12.28 -2.91
C LEU A 576 2.08 -11.47 -2.38
N TYR A 577 3.25 -11.59 -3.01
CA TYR A 577 4.47 -10.86 -2.65
C TYR A 577 5.24 -10.39 -3.90
N GLY A 578 4.67 -9.42 -4.62
CA GLY A 578 5.26 -8.83 -5.85
C GLY A 578 6.54 -7.99 -5.67
N ASP A 579 7.02 -7.79 -4.43
CA ASP A 579 8.20 -6.95 -4.16
C ASP A 579 9.50 -7.70 -4.53
N LYS A 580 10.19 -7.25 -5.58
CA LYS A 580 11.48 -7.85 -6.05
C LYS A 580 12.71 -7.34 -5.29
N LYS A 581 12.52 -6.45 -4.31
CA LYS A 581 13.54 -5.96 -3.37
C LYS A 581 12.90 -5.74 -2.01
N PHE A 582 13.51 -6.29 -0.97
CA PHE A 582 13.10 -6.09 0.41
C PHE A 582 13.65 -4.77 0.97
N VAL A 583 12.81 -3.97 1.61
CA VAL A 583 13.19 -2.69 2.23
C VAL A 583 13.53 -2.93 3.70
N TYR A 584 14.82 -3.04 4.01
CA TYR A 584 15.31 -3.23 5.38
C TYR A 584 15.30 -1.92 6.19
N SER A 585 15.65 -0.80 5.55
CA SER A 585 15.58 0.55 6.13
C SER A 585 15.33 1.61 5.05
N LYS A 586 15.26 2.89 5.43
CA LYS A 586 15.26 4.01 4.45
C LYS A 586 16.51 4.00 3.55
N GLN A 587 17.61 3.42 4.03
CA GLN A 587 18.91 3.41 3.38
C GLN A 587 19.18 2.11 2.62
N TYR A 588 18.67 0.97 3.09
CA TYR A 588 19.00 -0.35 2.54
C TYR A 588 17.78 -1.06 1.90
N MET A 589 17.92 -1.38 0.62
CA MET A 589 16.99 -2.20 -0.16
C MET A 589 17.73 -3.39 -0.77
N PHE A 590 17.50 -4.60 -0.25
CA PHE A 590 18.18 -5.80 -0.71
C PHE A 590 17.36 -6.52 -1.79
N PRO A 591 17.92 -6.78 -3.00
CA PRO A 591 17.32 -7.79 -3.88
C PRO A 591 17.44 -9.17 -3.23
N PHE A 592 16.54 -10.09 -3.58
CA PHE A 592 16.60 -11.48 -3.11
C PHE A 592 16.23 -12.43 -4.25
N ASN A 593 16.82 -13.62 -4.23
CA ASN A 593 16.53 -14.70 -5.17
C ASN A 593 15.17 -15.31 -4.84
N GLN A 594 14.29 -15.45 -5.84
CA GLN A 594 12.97 -16.07 -5.68
C GLN A 594 13.01 -17.52 -6.19
N LYS A 595 12.60 -18.50 -5.38
CA LYS A 595 12.55 -19.92 -5.75
C LYS A 595 11.31 -20.60 -5.16
N MET A 596 10.78 -21.59 -5.86
CA MET A 596 9.73 -22.48 -5.34
C MET A 596 9.80 -23.85 -6.02
N ASP A 597 9.62 -24.91 -5.25
CA ASP A 597 9.60 -26.31 -5.69
C ASP A 597 10.78 -26.62 -6.63
N GLU A 598 11.99 -26.40 -6.09
CA GLU A 598 13.29 -26.59 -6.77
C GLU A 598 13.53 -25.70 -8.02
N LYS A 599 12.57 -24.83 -8.41
CA LYS A 599 12.66 -23.97 -9.60
C LYS A 599 12.80 -22.49 -9.27
N ASN A 600 13.75 -21.86 -9.97
CA ASN A 600 14.00 -20.42 -9.90
C ASN A 600 12.84 -19.61 -10.52
N HIS A 601 12.50 -18.49 -9.89
CA HIS A 601 11.71 -17.40 -10.48
C HIS A 601 12.65 -16.21 -10.77
N GLY A 602 12.59 -15.66 -11.98
CA GLY A 602 13.38 -14.49 -12.36
C GLY A 602 14.91 -14.69 -12.33
N SER A 603 15.64 -13.57 -12.28
CA SER A 603 17.11 -13.53 -12.25
C SER A 603 17.66 -13.80 -10.85
N GLN A 604 18.57 -14.78 -10.74
CA GLN A 604 19.16 -15.24 -9.47
C GLN A 604 20.53 -14.56 -9.26
N THR A 605 20.54 -13.31 -8.83
CA THR A 605 21.76 -12.47 -8.74
C THR A 605 21.97 -11.82 -7.37
N ALA A 606 21.26 -12.26 -6.32
CA ALA A 606 21.40 -11.74 -4.96
C ALA A 606 22.14 -12.72 -4.04
N SER A 607 22.77 -12.20 -2.98
CA SER A 607 23.45 -13.01 -1.95
C SER A 607 22.51 -13.62 -0.90
N ILE A 608 21.21 -13.26 -0.95
CA ILE A 608 20.11 -13.80 -0.13
C ILE A 608 18.97 -14.34 -1.01
N GLY A 609 18.17 -15.28 -0.49
CA GLY A 609 17.04 -15.88 -1.23
C GLY A 609 15.86 -16.35 -0.38
N VAL A 610 14.74 -16.60 -1.04
CA VAL A 610 13.52 -17.22 -0.51
C VAL A 610 13.23 -18.48 -1.32
N GLN A 611 13.22 -19.63 -0.65
CA GLN A 611 12.85 -20.92 -1.21
C GLN A 611 11.52 -21.38 -0.60
N ILE A 612 10.55 -21.71 -1.43
CA ILE A 612 9.21 -22.13 -1.00
C ILE A 612 9.00 -23.60 -1.37
N PHE A 613 8.51 -24.40 -0.43
CA PHE A 613 8.12 -25.80 -0.66
C PHE A 613 6.60 -25.95 -0.50
N SER A 614 5.93 -26.31 -1.60
CA SER A 614 4.57 -26.84 -1.62
C SER A 614 4.59 -28.38 -1.53
N PRO A 615 3.46 -29.07 -1.33
CA PRO A 615 3.37 -30.54 -1.39
C PRO A 615 3.95 -31.18 -2.66
N LEU A 616 4.12 -30.42 -3.75
CA LEU A 616 4.75 -30.89 -4.99
C LEU A 616 6.28 -30.91 -4.94
N SER A 617 6.93 -30.34 -3.92
CA SER A 617 8.39 -30.38 -3.75
C SER A 617 8.83 -31.73 -3.17
N GLU A 618 9.93 -32.29 -3.70
CA GLU A 618 10.61 -33.46 -3.12
C GLU A 618 11.13 -33.20 -1.68
N HIS A 619 11.09 -31.95 -1.21
CA HIS A 619 11.62 -31.53 0.08
C HIS A 619 10.52 -31.13 1.07
N TYR A 620 9.24 -31.10 0.66
CA TYR A 620 8.12 -30.79 1.55
C TYR A 620 7.97 -31.78 2.70
N TYR A 621 8.07 -33.08 2.40
CA TYR A 621 7.91 -34.15 3.40
C TYR A 621 9.15 -34.40 4.27
N LYS A 622 10.23 -33.62 4.08
CA LYS A 622 11.40 -33.66 4.98
C LYS A 622 11.04 -33.21 6.39
N SER A 623 11.83 -33.70 7.35
CA SER A 623 11.75 -33.30 8.74
C SER A 623 12.22 -31.85 8.95
N ASP A 624 11.73 -31.22 10.01
CA ASP A 624 12.16 -29.87 10.42
C ASP A 624 13.68 -29.80 10.65
N GLN A 625 14.34 -30.89 11.06
CA GLN A 625 15.79 -30.95 11.26
C GLN A 625 16.56 -30.86 9.93
N GLU A 626 16.10 -31.54 8.88
CA GLU A 626 16.71 -31.45 7.55
C GLU A 626 16.48 -30.07 6.92
N LEU A 627 15.30 -29.48 7.13
CA LEU A 627 14.97 -28.13 6.62
C LEU A 627 15.78 -27.05 7.35
N MET A 628 15.97 -27.18 8.68
CA MET A 628 16.91 -26.35 9.44
C MET A 628 18.33 -26.50 8.86
N MET A 629 18.85 -27.72 8.69
CA MET A 629 20.17 -27.96 8.10
C MET A 629 20.32 -27.38 6.68
N MET A 630 19.29 -27.41 5.85
CA MET A 630 19.29 -26.80 4.50
C MET A 630 19.26 -25.26 4.53
N SER A 631 18.65 -24.64 5.55
CA SER A 631 18.66 -23.18 5.74
C SER A 631 19.95 -22.63 6.36
N SER A 632 20.75 -23.48 7.00
CA SER A 632 21.99 -23.10 7.70
C SER A 632 23.08 -22.68 6.72
N GLY A 633 23.53 -21.41 6.81
CA GLY A 633 24.67 -20.90 6.02
C GLY A 633 24.45 -20.73 4.51
N SER A 634 23.34 -21.20 3.95
CA SER A 634 23.00 -21.02 2.53
C SER A 634 22.78 -19.54 2.16
N GLY A 635 22.25 -18.76 3.10
CA GLY A 635 21.72 -17.41 2.84
C GLY A 635 20.30 -17.43 2.24
N GLU A 636 19.64 -18.59 2.23
CA GLU A 636 18.27 -18.73 1.75
C GLU A 636 17.34 -19.10 2.90
N MET A 637 16.28 -18.32 3.09
CA MET A 637 15.19 -18.69 4.00
C MET A 637 14.28 -19.72 3.32
N ILE A 638 13.80 -20.69 4.09
CA ILE A 638 12.93 -21.76 3.60
C ILE A 638 11.52 -21.55 4.18
N ILE A 639 10.51 -21.58 3.33
CA ILE A 639 9.09 -21.53 3.69
C ILE A 639 8.45 -22.88 3.32
N LYS A 640 8.05 -23.65 4.32
CA LYS A 640 7.22 -24.85 4.14
C LYS A 640 5.77 -24.44 4.29
N LEU A 641 5.00 -24.47 3.19
CA LEU A 641 3.60 -24.04 3.19
C LEU A 641 2.76 -24.89 4.17
N GLY A 642 1.75 -24.27 4.77
CA GLY A 642 0.76 -24.93 5.61
C GLY A 642 -0.45 -25.43 4.82
N GLY A 643 -1.36 -26.11 5.50
CA GLY A 643 -2.64 -26.53 4.94
C GLY A 643 -2.61 -27.82 4.11
N ASN A 644 -3.74 -28.09 3.45
CA ASN A 644 -3.98 -29.30 2.64
C ASN A 644 -3.70 -29.04 1.15
N GLU A 645 -3.52 -30.12 0.39
CA GLU A 645 -3.30 -30.15 -1.08
C GLU A 645 -4.47 -29.57 -1.92
N ILE A 646 -5.55 -29.06 -1.29
CA ILE A 646 -6.76 -28.54 -1.94
C ILE A 646 -6.44 -27.40 -2.93
N TYR A 647 -5.46 -26.55 -2.64
CA TYR A 647 -5.05 -25.48 -3.58
C TYR A 647 -4.28 -26.02 -4.80
N VAL A 648 -3.67 -27.21 -4.67
CA VAL A 648 -3.03 -27.93 -5.77
C VAL A 648 -4.12 -28.58 -6.64
N GLU A 649 -5.09 -29.28 -6.04
CA GLU A 649 -6.25 -29.87 -6.72
C GLU A 649 -7.05 -28.81 -7.51
N GLU A 650 -7.41 -27.69 -6.87
CA GLU A 650 -8.22 -26.63 -7.47
C GLU A 650 -7.49 -25.89 -8.61
N MET A 651 -6.15 -25.80 -8.54
CA MET A 651 -5.33 -25.25 -9.64
C MET A 651 -5.15 -26.26 -10.77
N GLU A 652 -4.94 -27.55 -10.47
CA GLU A 652 -4.84 -28.57 -11.51
C GLU A 652 -6.15 -28.66 -12.31
N GLU A 653 -7.31 -28.70 -11.65
CA GLU A 653 -8.62 -28.66 -12.33
C GLU A 653 -8.81 -27.38 -13.16
N ALA A 654 -8.37 -26.21 -12.68
CA ALA A 654 -8.40 -24.98 -13.47
C ALA A 654 -7.55 -25.08 -14.76
N LEU A 655 -6.36 -25.70 -14.66
CA LEU A 655 -5.45 -25.89 -15.78
C LEU A 655 -5.94 -26.97 -16.75
N ARG A 656 -6.54 -28.06 -16.26
CA ARG A 656 -7.21 -29.10 -17.07
C ARG A 656 -8.26 -28.46 -17.99
N ILE A 657 -9.09 -27.55 -17.45
CA ILE A 657 -10.10 -26.82 -18.23
C ILE A 657 -9.46 -25.90 -19.28
N GLU A 658 -8.44 -25.11 -18.92
CA GLU A 658 -7.78 -24.18 -19.85
C GLU A 658 -7.04 -24.91 -20.99
N GLU A 659 -6.32 -25.98 -20.69
CA GLU A 659 -5.55 -26.77 -21.65
C GLU A 659 -6.47 -27.63 -22.55
N HIS A 660 -7.59 -28.17 -22.01
CA HIS A 660 -8.64 -28.79 -22.82
C HIS A 660 -9.23 -27.78 -23.81
N ARG A 661 -9.61 -26.59 -23.33
CA ARG A 661 -10.17 -25.51 -24.16
C ARG A 661 -9.20 -25.07 -25.25
N ARG A 662 -7.91 -24.96 -24.93
CA ARG A 662 -6.83 -24.61 -25.87
C ARG A 662 -6.67 -25.61 -27.02
N LYS A 663 -7.06 -26.87 -26.81
CA LYS A 663 -7.02 -27.95 -27.82
C LYS A 663 -8.25 -27.98 -28.75
N LYS A 664 -9.30 -27.19 -28.50
CA LYS A 664 -10.53 -27.17 -29.32
C LYS A 664 -10.74 -25.85 -30.08
N ASN A 665 -11.18 -25.94 -31.34
CA ASN A 665 -11.45 -24.78 -32.19
C ASN A 665 -12.87 -24.22 -31.94
N ILE A 666 -13.01 -23.38 -30.92
CA ILE A 666 -14.31 -22.96 -30.36
C ILE A 666 -15.30 -22.40 -31.40
N PRO A 667 -14.93 -21.52 -32.35
CA PRO A 667 -15.89 -20.95 -33.31
C PRO A 667 -16.51 -21.97 -34.28
N GLN A 668 -15.96 -23.19 -34.37
CA GLN A 668 -16.51 -24.29 -35.19
C GLN A 668 -17.41 -25.25 -34.39
N LEU A 669 -17.56 -25.06 -33.08
CA LEU A 669 -18.43 -25.88 -32.24
C LEU A 669 -19.89 -25.37 -32.29
N PRO A 670 -20.90 -26.26 -32.16
CA PRO A 670 -22.28 -25.90 -31.88
C PRO A 670 -22.43 -24.93 -30.70
N GLU A 671 -23.39 -24.02 -30.78
CA GLU A 671 -23.59 -22.93 -29.80
C GLU A 671 -23.74 -23.43 -28.35
N ASN A 672 -24.46 -24.55 -28.13
CA ASN A 672 -24.57 -25.18 -26.82
C ASN A 672 -23.20 -25.56 -26.22
N LEU A 673 -22.32 -26.15 -27.03
CA LEU A 673 -20.98 -26.55 -26.59
C LEU A 673 -20.06 -25.33 -26.38
N GLN A 674 -20.22 -24.26 -27.18
CA GLN A 674 -19.56 -22.99 -26.90
C GLN A 674 -20.01 -22.40 -25.55
N ASN A 675 -21.31 -22.42 -25.26
CA ASN A 675 -21.87 -21.94 -24.01
C ASN A 675 -21.40 -22.75 -22.79
N ILE A 676 -21.29 -24.08 -22.90
CA ILE A 676 -20.70 -24.93 -21.84
C ILE A 676 -19.22 -24.57 -21.62
N LEU A 677 -18.42 -24.39 -22.68
CA LEU A 677 -17.01 -23.98 -22.55
C LEU A 677 -16.85 -22.56 -22.00
N ASN A 678 -17.78 -21.65 -22.28
CA ASN A 678 -17.80 -20.30 -21.71
C ASN A 678 -18.18 -20.30 -20.22
N ASN A 679 -19.11 -21.18 -19.82
CA ASN A 679 -19.41 -21.41 -18.40
C ASN A 679 -18.20 -22.02 -17.67
N LYS A 680 -17.48 -22.95 -18.29
CA LYS A 680 -16.21 -23.50 -17.77
C LYS A 680 -15.11 -22.43 -17.64
N LEU A 681 -15.08 -21.38 -18.48
CA LEU A 681 -14.23 -20.20 -18.28
C LEU A 681 -14.66 -19.28 -17.12
N ALA A 682 -15.92 -19.32 -16.68
CA ALA A 682 -16.31 -18.69 -15.42
C ALA A 682 -15.81 -19.54 -14.24
N GLU A 683 -16.03 -20.85 -14.30
CA GLU A 683 -15.54 -21.82 -13.29
C GLU A 683 -14.02 -21.69 -13.04
N VAL A 684 -13.21 -21.58 -14.10
CA VAL A 684 -11.75 -21.35 -14.00
C VAL A 684 -11.40 -20.07 -13.22
N ARG A 685 -12.16 -18.98 -13.40
CA ARG A 685 -11.90 -17.71 -12.70
C ARG A 685 -12.26 -17.80 -11.22
N ASP A 686 -13.35 -18.49 -10.87
CA ASP A 686 -13.69 -18.76 -9.47
C ASP A 686 -12.71 -19.74 -8.81
N ARG A 687 -12.26 -20.79 -9.52
CA ARG A 687 -11.19 -21.70 -9.06
C ARG A 687 -9.89 -20.93 -8.80
N LYS A 688 -9.44 -20.12 -9.75
CA LYS A 688 -8.20 -19.31 -9.60
C LYS A 688 -8.29 -18.28 -8.47
N ARG A 689 -9.47 -17.70 -8.19
CA ARG A 689 -9.68 -16.86 -6.99
C ARG A 689 -9.55 -17.69 -5.70
N ARG A 690 -10.21 -18.85 -5.62
CA ARG A 690 -10.09 -19.75 -4.44
C ARG A 690 -8.67 -20.23 -4.21
N VAL A 691 -7.90 -20.52 -5.26
CA VAL A 691 -6.49 -20.89 -5.11
C VAL A 691 -5.67 -19.73 -4.54
N GLN A 692 -5.94 -18.48 -4.94
CA GLN A 692 -5.29 -17.31 -4.34
C GLN A 692 -5.64 -17.17 -2.85
N GLU A 693 -6.92 -17.32 -2.48
CA GLU A 693 -7.40 -17.31 -1.10
C GLU A 693 -6.73 -18.42 -0.26
N LEU A 694 -6.75 -19.67 -0.75
CA LEU A 694 -6.15 -20.83 -0.08
C LEU A 694 -4.61 -20.75 -0.01
N LEU A 695 -3.93 -20.19 -1.01
CA LEU A 695 -2.48 -19.93 -0.96
C LEU A 695 -2.13 -18.84 0.05
N GLU A 696 -2.96 -17.81 0.19
CA GLU A 696 -2.73 -16.76 1.18
C GLU A 696 -2.79 -17.35 2.60
N ASP A 697 -3.77 -18.22 2.87
CA ASP A 697 -3.90 -18.92 4.16
C ASP A 697 -2.81 -19.99 4.35
N ALA A 698 -2.45 -20.76 3.32
CA ALA A 698 -1.31 -21.68 3.35
C ALA A 698 0.02 -20.99 3.65
N VAL A 699 0.19 -19.71 3.27
CA VAL A 699 1.35 -18.88 3.62
C VAL A 699 1.24 -18.25 5.01
N LYS A 700 0.02 -17.96 5.51
CA LYS A 700 -0.18 -17.56 6.92
C LYS A 700 0.17 -18.69 7.88
N ASP A 701 -0.23 -19.92 7.57
CA ASP A 701 0.01 -21.12 8.36
C ASP A 701 1.36 -21.81 8.06
N ALA A 702 2.19 -21.21 7.19
CA ALA A 702 3.49 -21.74 6.81
C ALA A 702 4.51 -21.75 7.97
N VAL A 703 5.41 -22.74 7.94
CA VAL A 703 6.57 -22.82 8.82
C VAL A 703 7.78 -22.20 8.13
N PHE A 704 8.44 -21.27 8.82
CA PHE A 704 9.59 -20.53 8.32
C PHE A 704 10.88 -21.06 8.97
N PHE A 705 11.92 -21.26 8.17
CA PHE A 705 13.25 -21.65 8.62
C PHE A 705 14.30 -20.66 8.12
N VAL A 706 15.14 -20.16 9.01
CA VAL A 706 16.16 -19.14 8.72
C VAL A 706 17.46 -19.53 9.41
N ASN A 707 18.56 -19.66 8.65
CA ASN A 707 19.91 -19.88 9.15
C ASN A 707 20.09 -21.01 10.19
N GLY A 708 19.34 -22.11 10.05
CA GLY A 708 19.40 -23.25 10.98
C GLY A 708 18.34 -23.26 12.08
N GLU A 709 17.52 -22.21 12.21
CA GLU A 709 16.47 -22.12 13.23
C GLU A 709 15.05 -22.15 12.62
N LYS A 710 14.11 -22.74 13.35
CA LYS A 710 12.66 -22.73 13.04
C LYS A 710 12.02 -21.51 13.72
N MET A 711 11.42 -20.63 12.92
CA MET A 711 10.92 -19.33 13.37
C MET A 711 9.40 -19.32 13.58
N ASP A 712 8.95 -18.83 14.74
CA ASP A 712 7.57 -18.38 14.96
C ASP A 712 7.43 -16.92 14.50
N ILE A 713 6.81 -16.71 13.35
CA ILE A 713 6.74 -15.39 12.70
C ILE A 713 5.35 -14.77 12.88
N LYS A 714 5.31 -13.78 13.75
CA LYS A 714 4.14 -12.94 14.04
C LYS A 714 3.90 -11.95 12.91
N GLY A 715 2.72 -12.04 12.30
CA GLY A 715 2.26 -11.18 11.22
C GLY A 715 0.83 -11.58 10.84
N SER A 716 -0.01 -10.61 10.49
CA SER A 716 -1.41 -10.81 10.10
C SER A 716 -1.58 -11.05 8.60
N THR A 717 -0.65 -10.54 7.80
CA THR A 717 -0.63 -10.65 6.34
C THR A 717 0.62 -11.41 5.85
N VAL A 718 0.52 -11.98 4.64
CA VAL A 718 1.66 -12.60 3.93
C VAL A 718 2.86 -11.64 3.85
N LYS A 719 2.61 -10.38 3.51
CA LYS A 719 3.65 -9.35 3.36
C LYS A 719 4.37 -9.04 4.67
N GLU A 720 3.67 -9.01 5.79
CA GLU A 720 4.30 -8.87 7.11
C GLU A 720 5.18 -10.06 7.48
N LYS A 721 4.71 -11.29 7.24
CA LYS A 721 5.51 -12.49 7.54
C LYS A 721 6.78 -12.55 6.69
N PHE A 722 6.66 -12.35 5.37
CA PHE A 722 7.80 -12.27 4.46
C PHE A 722 8.78 -11.14 4.84
N ASN A 723 8.29 -9.95 5.19
CA ASN A 723 9.16 -8.85 5.58
C ASN A 723 9.89 -9.13 6.91
N THR A 724 9.24 -9.75 7.88
CA THR A 724 9.87 -10.13 9.16
C THR A 724 10.92 -11.23 8.96
N SER A 725 10.63 -12.26 8.15
CA SER A 725 11.58 -13.32 7.85
C SER A 725 12.78 -12.83 7.03
N LEU A 726 12.54 -11.97 6.03
CA LEU A 726 13.59 -11.35 5.22
C LEU A 726 14.45 -10.39 6.05
N LYS A 727 13.87 -9.72 7.05
CA LYS A 727 14.66 -8.94 8.02
C LYS A 727 15.62 -9.84 8.79
N GLN A 728 15.12 -10.93 9.38
CA GLN A 728 15.95 -11.89 10.12
C GLN A 728 17.00 -12.57 9.24
N LEU A 729 16.70 -12.80 7.97
CA LEU A 729 17.68 -13.31 7.00
C LEU A 729 18.77 -12.26 6.72
N VAL A 730 18.42 -10.98 6.55
CA VAL A 730 19.39 -9.88 6.40
C VAL A 730 20.24 -9.73 7.65
N ASP A 731 19.65 -9.75 8.85
CA ASP A 731 20.35 -9.64 10.13
C ASP A 731 21.37 -10.79 10.32
N ASN A 732 21.01 -12.02 9.91
CA ASN A 732 21.89 -13.19 9.98
C ASN A 732 22.97 -13.25 8.87
N VAL A 733 22.68 -12.77 7.66
CA VAL A 733 23.61 -12.83 6.52
C VAL A 733 24.56 -11.63 6.48
N TYR A 734 24.11 -10.45 6.89
CA TYR A 734 24.87 -9.21 6.90
C TYR A 734 25.17 -8.74 8.33
N THR A 735 25.80 -9.61 9.13
CA THR A 735 26.06 -9.37 10.56
C THR A 735 26.91 -8.13 10.87
N LYS A 736 27.60 -7.54 9.88
CA LYS A 736 28.39 -6.31 9.99
C LYS A 736 27.72 -5.08 9.33
N LEU A 737 26.46 -5.19 8.89
CA LEU A 737 25.71 -4.08 8.28
C LEU A 737 25.67 -2.84 9.19
N GLY A 738 25.39 -3.03 10.48
CA GLY A 738 25.29 -1.96 11.49
C GLY A 738 26.61 -1.32 11.93
N TYR A 739 27.75 -1.64 11.29
CA TYR A 739 29.03 -0.95 11.54
C TYR A 739 29.08 0.43 10.88
N VAL A 740 28.26 0.65 9.84
CA VAL A 740 27.98 1.96 9.26
C VAL A 740 26.70 2.49 9.91
N LYS A 741 26.80 3.62 10.61
CA LYS A 741 25.68 4.31 11.28
C LYS A 741 25.34 5.63 10.60
N GLU A 742 26.34 6.34 10.09
CA GLU A 742 26.16 7.48 9.21
C GLU A 742 26.36 7.04 7.76
N HIS A 743 25.41 7.41 6.90
CA HIS A 743 25.45 7.16 5.46
C HIS A 743 25.62 8.47 4.71
N LEU A 744 26.23 8.43 3.52
CA LEU A 744 26.15 9.57 2.60
C LEU A 744 24.81 9.57 1.86
N GLU A 745 24.19 10.75 1.73
CA GLU A 745 22.99 10.93 0.91
C GLU A 745 23.35 11.24 -0.55
N ASN A 746 24.48 11.91 -0.80
CA ASN A 746 24.91 12.27 -2.15
C ASN A 746 26.43 12.47 -2.30
N GLU A 747 26.91 12.51 -3.54
CA GLU A 747 28.35 12.65 -3.86
C GLU A 747 28.97 13.98 -3.39
N ARG A 748 28.18 15.04 -3.09
CA ARG A 748 28.74 16.33 -2.66
C ARG A 748 29.29 16.30 -1.25
N GLU A 749 28.73 15.46 -0.37
CA GLU A 749 29.25 15.24 0.97
C GLU A 749 30.65 14.61 0.94
N LEU A 750 30.91 13.74 -0.04
CA LEU A 750 32.24 13.18 -0.29
C LEU A 750 33.25 14.25 -0.73
N ILE A 751 32.81 15.30 -1.43
CA ILE A 751 33.64 16.48 -1.75
C ILE A 751 34.03 17.21 -0.46
N SER A 752 33.08 17.49 0.43
CA SER A 752 33.39 18.16 1.71
C SER A 752 34.33 17.36 2.61
N ILE A 753 34.29 16.03 2.56
CA ILE A 753 35.26 15.19 3.29
C ILE A 753 36.66 15.27 2.67
N LEU A 754 36.77 15.28 1.33
CA LEU A 754 38.05 15.34 0.63
C LEU A 754 38.69 16.74 0.59
N ALA A 755 37.89 17.81 0.76
CA ALA A 755 38.32 19.21 0.62
C ALA A 755 38.21 20.04 1.93
N SER A 756 38.09 19.40 3.09
CA SER A 756 38.08 20.07 4.40
C SER A 756 39.49 20.17 4.98
N ASN A 757 40.05 21.38 5.03
CA ASN A 757 41.33 21.65 5.68
C ASN A 757 41.12 21.74 7.20
N ASP A 758 41.33 20.64 7.93
CA ASP A 758 41.11 20.57 9.39
C ASP A 758 42.28 21.23 10.17
N GLN A 759 42.43 22.54 10.02
CA GLN A 759 43.38 23.37 10.78
C GLN A 759 42.78 24.00 12.05
N GLN A 760 41.60 23.53 12.50
CA GLN A 760 41.04 23.90 13.80
C GLN A 760 40.91 22.67 14.71
N ILE A 761 42.03 22.31 15.36
CA ILE A 761 41.98 21.49 16.57
C ILE A 761 41.36 22.36 17.67
N SER A 762 40.06 22.20 17.88
CA SER A 762 39.41 22.63 19.12
C SER A 762 39.98 21.82 20.27
N PHE A 763 40.45 22.49 21.33
CA PHE A 763 41.08 21.83 22.48
C PHE A 763 40.06 21.18 23.45
N ASP A 764 38.78 21.15 23.07
CA ASP A 764 37.65 21.00 24.00
C ASP A 764 36.60 19.95 23.55
N GLU A 765 37.03 18.92 22.80
CA GLU A 765 36.16 17.78 22.44
C GLU A 765 36.55 16.49 23.17
N GLN A 766 35.86 16.24 24.29
CA GLN A 766 35.79 14.92 24.90
C GLN A 766 34.95 13.98 24.03
N ILE A 767 35.61 13.06 23.33
CA ILE A 767 35.01 11.84 22.75
C ILE A 767 33.87 12.12 21.75
N ILE A 768 34.14 12.82 20.63
CA ILE A 768 33.39 12.54 19.40
C ILE A 768 33.89 11.20 18.84
N SER A 769 33.23 10.12 19.28
CA SER A 769 33.37 8.80 18.66
C SER A 769 32.92 8.88 17.21
N ASN A 770 33.84 8.71 16.26
CA ASN A 770 33.49 8.64 14.84
C ASN A 770 32.47 7.49 14.67
N PRO A 771 31.23 7.76 14.24
CA PRO A 771 30.14 6.79 14.35
C PRO A 771 30.36 5.54 13.48
N ASN A 772 31.24 5.61 12.48
CA ASN A 772 31.59 4.56 11.54
C ASN A 772 32.98 3.93 11.81
N GLU A 773 33.62 4.20 12.95
CA GLU A 773 34.98 3.73 13.27
C GLU A 773 35.17 2.21 13.09
N LEU A 774 34.18 1.41 13.48
CA LEU A 774 34.21 -0.05 13.31
C LEU A 774 34.28 -0.46 11.82
N ALA A 775 33.53 0.23 10.95
CA ALA A 775 33.59 -0.02 9.51
C ALA A 775 34.92 0.44 8.91
N LYS A 776 35.43 1.60 9.34
CA LYS A 776 36.74 2.14 8.90
C LYS A 776 37.89 1.20 9.25
N ARG A 777 37.87 0.61 10.45
CA ARG A 777 38.88 -0.37 10.89
C ARG A 777 38.86 -1.62 10.02
N GLU A 778 37.70 -2.20 9.74
CA GLU A 778 37.58 -3.40 8.88
C GLU A 778 38.10 -3.14 7.45
N VAL A 779 37.83 -1.96 6.87
CA VAL A 779 38.38 -1.58 5.55
C VAL A 779 39.91 -1.51 5.58
N TYR A 780 40.49 -0.91 6.62
CA TYR A 780 41.94 -0.83 6.78
C TYR A 780 42.60 -2.20 7.01
N GLU A 781 42.04 -3.04 7.89
CA GLU A 781 42.51 -4.41 8.15
C GLU A 781 42.45 -5.30 6.89
N PHE A 782 41.43 -5.13 6.04
CA PHE A 782 41.34 -5.85 4.76
C PHE A 782 42.42 -5.39 3.76
N ILE A 783 42.70 -4.09 3.68
CA ILE A 783 43.77 -3.54 2.83
C ILE A 783 45.13 -4.07 3.27
N ASP A 784 45.41 -4.04 4.58
CA ASP A 784 46.64 -4.57 5.18
C ASP A 784 46.83 -6.05 4.85
N LEU A 785 45.80 -6.88 5.10
CA LEU A 785 45.85 -8.32 4.85
C LEU A 785 46.12 -8.66 3.37
N GLN A 786 45.52 -7.94 2.41
CA GLN A 786 45.77 -8.20 0.98
C GLN A 786 47.17 -7.75 0.54
N GLU A 787 47.70 -6.67 1.11
CA GLU A 787 49.06 -6.20 0.84
C GLU A 787 50.12 -7.16 1.40
N GLN A 788 49.92 -7.70 2.61
CA GLN A 788 50.75 -8.77 3.19
C GLN A 788 50.75 -10.06 2.35
N ILE A 789 49.64 -10.34 1.64
CA ILE A 789 49.51 -11.46 0.70
C ILE A 789 50.14 -11.13 -0.69
N GLY A 790 50.68 -9.92 -0.88
CA GLY A 790 51.34 -9.48 -2.10
C GLY A 790 50.38 -9.17 -3.26
N LYS A 791 49.09 -8.98 -2.99
CA LYS A 791 48.08 -8.66 -4.01
C LYS A 791 47.95 -7.14 -4.20
N GLN A 792 47.92 -6.71 -5.47
CA GLN A 792 47.63 -5.32 -5.81
C GLN A 792 46.21 -4.95 -5.39
N MET A 793 46.08 -4.11 -4.36
CA MET A 793 44.78 -3.60 -3.93
C MET A 793 44.21 -2.57 -4.91
N ARG A 794 42.92 -2.69 -5.19
CA ARG A 794 42.15 -1.81 -6.09
C ARG A 794 40.89 -1.34 -5.39
N VAL A 795 40.44 -0.11 -5.66
CA VAL A 795 39.22 0.45 -5.04
C VAL A 795 38.01 -0.44 -5.31
N LYS A 796 37.88 -0.99 -6.52
CA LYS A 796 36.83 -1.95 -6.87
C LYS A 796 36.86 -3.22 -6.01
N LEU A 797 38.04 -3.77 -5.68
CA LEU A 797 38.13 -4.97 -4.82
C LEU A 797 37.67 -4.69 -3.38
N VAL A 798 37.79 -3.44 -2.91
CA VAL A 798 37.19 -3.00 -1.64
C VAL A 798 35.66 -2.94 -1.78
N TYR A 799 35.13 -2.37 -2.86
CA TYR A 799 33.67 -2.40 -3.11
C TYR A 799 33.11 -3.82 -3.21
N ASP A 800 33.70 -4.68 -4.03
CA ASP A 800 33.27 -6.08 -4.20
C ASP A 800 33.28 -6.84 -2.85
N ARG A 801 34.25 -6.55 -1.96
CA ARG A 801 34.35 -7.16 -0.62
C ARG A 801 33.30 -6.65 0.37
N PHE A 802 33.06 -5.34 0.42
CA PHE A 802 32.21 -4.73 1.46
C PHE A 802 30.74 -4.54 1.01
N GLN A 803 30.41 -4.77 -0.26
CA GLN A 803 29.03 -4.89 -0.75
C GLN A 803 28.46 -6.30 -0.55
N ASP A 804 29.28 -7.35 -0.50
CA ASP A 804 28.82 -8.72 -0.24
C ASP A 804 28.74 -9.05 1.26
N LYS A 805 28.23 -10.24 1.59
CA LYS A 805 28.15 -10.77 2.96
C LYS A 805 29.54 -10.96 3.59
N PRO A 806 29.76 -10.59 4.87
CA PRO A 806 28.75 -10.21 5.87
C PRO A 806 28.49 -8.70 6.02
N TYR A 807 28.84 -7.86 5.03
CA TYR A 807 28.86 -6.39 5.19
C TYR A 807 27.63 -5.71 4.58
N GLY A 808 27.40 -5.83 3.27
CA GLY A 808 26.22 -5.26 2.60
C GLY A 808 26.19 -3.73 2.51
N TRP A 809 27.33 -3.04 2.65
CA TRP A 809 27.39 -1.57 2.70
C TRP A 809 27.23 -0.92 1.32
N LYS A 810 26.80 0.35 1.27
CA LYS A 810 26.66 1.09 -0.01
C LYS A 810 28.02 1.48 -0.58
N GLN A 811 28.13 1.59 -1.91
CA GLN A 811 29.33 2.12 -2.57
C GLN A 811 29.75 3.51 -2.04
N LEU A 812 28.81 4.43 -1.82
CA LEU A 812 29.11 5.78 -1.29
C LEU A 812 29.59 5.74 0.18
N ASP A 813 29.04 4.85 1.00
CA ASP A 813 29.47 4.69 2.38
C ASP A 813 30.90 4.09 2.43
N ILE A 814 31.19 3.09 1.59
CA ILE A 814 32.55 2.55 1.44
C ILE A 814 33.51 3.60 0.88
N ALA A 815 33.05 4.45 -0.06
CA ALA A 815 33.84 5.57 -0.59
C ALA A 815 34.18 6.59 0.50
N ARG A 816 33.25 6.90 1.42
CA ARG A 816 33.53 7.71 2.61
C ARG A 816 34.62 7.09 3.47
N LEU A 817 34.55 5.79 3.76
CA LEU A 817 35.56 5.11 4.59
C LEU A 817 36.96 5.15 3.94
N VAL A 818 37.04 4.96 2.62
CA VAL A 818 38.30 5.05 1.87
C VAL A 818 38.81 6.49 1.78
N ALA A 819 37.92 7.49 1.67
CA ALA A 819 38.28 8.91 1.71
C ALA A 819 38.77 9.35 3.10
N GLU A 820 38.14 8.90 4.19
CA GLU A 820 38.62 9.13 5.57
C GLU A 820 40.02 8.50 5.78
N LEU A 821 40.24 7.27 5.33
CA LEU A 821 41.55 6.61 5.43
C LEU A 821 42.64 7.31 4.59
N LEU A 822 42.27 7.93 3.47
CA LEU A 822 43.16 8.74 2.64
C LEU A 822 43.48 10.10 3.29
N LYS A 823 42.49 10.74 3.93
CA LYS A 823 42.67 12.01 4.68
C LYS A 823 43.52 11.81 5.94
N GLU A 824 43.32 10.72 6.67
CA GLU A 824 44.19 10.27 7.76
C GLU A 824 45.59 9.79 7.30
N GLN A 825 45.92 9.96 6.01
CA GLN A 825 47.16 9.51 5.36
C GLN A 825 47.50 8.01 5.51
N ARG A 826 46.60 7.15 6.02
CA ARG A 826 46.87 5.72 6.27
C ARG A 826 47.05 4.91 4.98
N ILE A 827 46.51 5.41 3.88
CA ILE A 827 46.65 4.87 2.53
C ILE A 827 47.00 6.00 1.56
N ARG A 828 47.61 5.65 0.42
CA ARG A 828 47.73 6.51 -0.75
C ARG A 828 47.00 5.83 -1.93
N ILE A 829 46.35 6.63 -2.78
CA ILE A 829 45.71 6.13 -4.01
C ILE A 829 46.56 6.54 -5.21
N ARG A 830 46.89 5.56 -6.07
CA ARG A 830 47.58 5.77 -7.34
C ARG A 830 46.63 5.50 -8.50
N TYR A 831 46.50 6.47 -9.41
CA TYR A 831 45.61 6.40 -10.58
C TYR A 831 46.34 6.97 -11.80
N ASN A 832 46.30 6.25 -12.92
CA ASN A 832 47.08 6.57 -14.13
C ASN A 832 48.59 6.83 -13.86
N SER A 833 49.18 6.05 -12.95
CA SER A 833 50.57 6.16 -12.45
C SER A 833 50.91 7.38 -11.59
N GLU A 834 50.03 8.37 -11.44
CA GLU A 834 50.15 9.48 -10.49
C GLU A 834 49.61 9.07 -9.11
N TYR A 835 50.22 9.55 -8.01
CA TYR A 835 49.58 9.54 -6.70
C TYR A 835 48.62 10.73 -6.58
N MET A 836 47.42 10.50 -6.05
CA MET A 836 46.37 11.51 -5.93
C MET A 836 46.43 12.21 -4.56
N GLU A 837 46.45 13.53 -4.53
CA GLU A 837 46.32 14.31 -3.28
C GLU A 837 44.86 14.76 -3.05
N PRO A 838 44.24 14.56 -1.86
CA PRO A 838 42.83 14.92 -1.61
C PRO A 838 42.45 16.35 -1.98
N GLU A 839 43.30 17.31 -1.62
CA GLU A 839 43.09 18.75 -1.78
C GLU A 839 43.23 19.25 -3.22
N LYS A 840 43.99 18.52 -4.07
CA LYS A 840 44.32 18.93 -5.44
C LYS A 840 43.61 18.09 -6.51
N ASP A 841 43.48 16.79 -6.27
CA ASP A 841 42.93 15.81 -7.20
C ASP A 841 41.48 15.42 -6.89
N THR A 842 40.75 16.21 -6.09
CA THR A 842 39.39 15.90 -5.62
C THR A 842 38.47 15.40 -6.74
N ASN A 843 38.47 16.06 -7.90
CA ASN A 843 37.67 15.66 -9.08
C ASN A 843 38.11 14.33 -9.72
N LYS A 844 39.40 13.99 -9.68
CA LYS A 844 39.91 12.67 -10.10
C LYS A 844 39.47 11.60 -9.10
N LEU A 845 39.58 11.88 -7.79
CA LEU A 845 39.18 10.97 -6.71
C LEU A 845 37.67 10.66 -6.75
N LEU A 846 36.80 11.66 -6.91
CA LEU A 846 35.36 11.45 -7.14
C LEU A 846 35.09 10.55 -8.35
N THR A 847 35.86 10.72 -9.43
CA THR A 847 35.74 9.88 -10.64
C THR A 847 36.13 8.42 -10.36
N VAL A 848 37.20 8.20 -9.60
CA VAL A 848 37.66 6.86 -9.16
C VAL A 848 36.68 6.20 -8.19
N PHE A 849 36.07 6.96 -7.28
CA PHE A 849 35.14 6.42 -6.30
C PHE A 849 33.73 6.17 -6.87
N GLY A 850 33.22 7.05 -7.73
CA GLY A 850 31.87 6.95 -8.28
C GLY A 850 31.73 5.93 -9.41
N LYS A 851 32.71 5.84 -10.33
CA LYS A 851 32.60 4.98 -11.53
C LYS A 851 33.30 3.63 -11.36
N THR A 852 32.53 2.54 -11.43
CA THR A 852 33.03 1.16 -11.28
C THR A 852 34.14 0.79 -12.27
N THR A 853 34.18 1.40 -13.46
CA THR A 853 35.26 1.20 -14.46
C THR A 853 36.57 1.90 -14.10
N GLU A 854 36.51 2.95 -13.28
CA GLU A 854 37.66 3.75 -12.84
C GLU A 854 38.15 3.29 -11.46
N ALA A 855 37.26 2.76 -10.63
CA ALA A 855 37.58 2.04 -9.38
C ALA A 855 38.47 0.81 -9.61
N ASP A 856 38.46 0.21 -10.81
CA ASP A 856 39.36 -0.89 -11.20
C ASP A 856 40.78 -0.38 -11.59
N LYS A 857 40.92 0.91 -11.87
CA LYS A 857 42.20 1.57 -12.21
C LYS A 857 42.84 2.28 -11.01
N GLY A 858 42.03 2.67 -10.02
CA GLY A 858 42.50 3.21 -8.74
C GLY A 858 43.15 2.11 -7.89
N ILE A 859 44.48 2.18 -7.75
CA ILE A 859 45.28 1.28 -6.93
C ILE A 859 45.43 1.88 -5.53
N ILE A 860 45.16 1.08 -4.50
CA ILE A 860 45.41 1.46 -3.11
C ILE A 860 46.76 0.88 -2.70
N THR A 861 47.61 1.71 -2.08
CA THR A 861 48.84 1.29 -1.40
C THR A 861 48.76 1.75 0.05
N LYS A 862 49.10 0.90 1.02
CA LYS A 862 49.18 1.30 2.43
C LYS A 862 50.29 2.35 2.59
N ARG A 863 50.10 3.31 3.50
CA ARG A 863 51.23 4.05 4.06
C ARG A 863 51.77 3.21 5.22
N VAL A 864 53.03 2.79 5.14
CA VAL A 864 53.72 2.27 6.32
C VAL A 864 53.84 3.44 7.29
N LYS A 865 52.97 3.49 8.31
CA LYS A 865 53.04 4.52 9.35
C LYS A 865 54.43 4.42 9.98
N VAL A 866 55.25 5.45 9.84
CA VAL A 866 56.52 5.55 10.57
C VAL A 866 56.19 5.39 12.06
N ASP A 867 56.97 4.57 12.77
CA ASP A 867 56.75 4.30 14.19
C ASP A 867 56.64 5.62 14.95
N GLU A 868 55.63 5.75 15.81
CA GLU A 868 55.49 6.93 16.66
C GLU A 868 56.67 7.10 17.62
N ALA A 869 57.43 6.04 17.90
CA ALA A 869 58.72 6.14 18.56
C ALA A 869 59.76 6.86 17.69
N LEU A 870 59.82 6.60 16.38
CA LEU A 870 60.71 7.30 15.44
C LEU A 870 60.26 8.74 15.19
N ILE A 871 58.95 9.01 15.07
CA ILE A 871 58.43 10.39 14.94
C ILE A 871 58.72 11.19 16.23
N ARG A 872 58.54 10.59 17.42
CA ARG A 872 58.90 11.23 18.70
C ARG A 872 60.41 11.41 18.86
N THR A 873 61.23 10.45 18.40
CA THR A 873 62.69 10.59 18.36
C THR A 873 63.08 11.74 17.43
N ALA A 874 62.52 11.83 16.23
CA ALA A 874 62.78 12.94 15.31
C ALA A 874 62.39 14.31 15.90
N LYS A 875 61.19 14.44 16.48
CA LYS A 875 60.79 15.68 17.17
C LYS A 875 61.64 15.97 18.42
N ARG A 876 62.20 14.95 19.09
CA ARG A 876 63.19 15.12 20.17
C ARG A 876 64.52 15.66 19.61
N VAL A 877 65.14 14.96 18.66
CA VAL A 877 66.40 15.37 18.03
C VAL A 877 66.29 16.79 17.47
N CYS A 878 65.17 17.17 16.86
CA CYS A 878 65.01 18.54 16.35
C CYS A 878 64.76 19.59 17.44
N LYS A 879 64.21 19.20 18.59
CA LYS A 879 64.15 20.07 19.77
C LYS A 879 65.52 20.22 20.44
N GLU A 880 66.34 19.18 20.44
CA GLU A 880 67.66 19.18 21.08
C GLU A 880 68.71 19.86 20.17
N VAL A 881 68.76 19.51 18.88
CA VAL A 881 69.77 20.01 17.92
C VAL A 881 69.39 21.34 17.24
N PHE A 882 68.08 21.62 17.04
CA PHE A 882 67.61 22.86 16.39
C PHE A 882 66.73 23.74 17.27
N ASN A 883 66.56 23.41 18.55
CA ASN A 883 65.84 24.19 19.56
C ASN A 883 64.43 24.67 19.14
N THR A 884 63.77 23.90 18.27
CA THR A 884 62.51 24.27 17.60
C THR A 884 61.42 23.24 17.91
N THR A 885 60.26 23.72 18.38
CA THR A 885 59.07 22.89 18.65
C THR A 885 57.94 23.10 17.64
N ASP A 886 58.04 24.11 16.79
CA ASP A 886 57.08 24.39 15.71
C ASP A 886 57.44 23.54 14.49
N LEU A 887 56.86 22.34 14.44
CA LEU A 887 57.14 21.28 13.47
C LEU A 887 55.84 20.54 13.15
N ALA A 888 55.55 20.31 11.87
CA ALA A 888 54.31 19.63 11.45
C ALA A 888 54.09 18.28 12.16
N ASP A 889 52.84 17.95 12.46
CA ASP A 889 52.45 16.66 13.08
C ASP A 889 52.26 15.54 12.07
N ASP A 890 52.19 15.85 10.77
CA ASP A 890 52.16 14.86 9.70
C ASP A 890 53.57 14.46 9.23
N GLU A 891 53.67 13.25 8.69
CA GLU A 891 54.94 12.61 8.35
C GLU A 891 55.68 13.29 7.19
N ASP A 892 54.96 13.79 6.17
CA ASP A 892 55.57 14.45 5.01
C ASP A 892 55.96 15.91 5.34
N GLY A 893 55.13 16.62 6.11
CA GLY A 893 55.44 17.92 6.68
C GLY A 893 56.72 17.88 7.53
N LEU A 894 56.80 16.94 8.48
CA LEU A 894 57.94 16.83 9.39
C LEU A 894 59.27 16.61 8.64
N VAL A 895 59.31 15.73 7.62
CA VAL A 895 60.53 15.53 6.80
C VAL A 895 60.93 16.82 6.07
N LYS A 896 59.97 17.59 5.56
CA LYS A 896 60.20 18.84 4.85
C LYS A 896 60.72 19.95 5.78
N ASP A 897 60.16 20.06 6.98
CA ASP A 897 60.59 21.03 7.99
C ASP A 897 62.03 20.73 8.44
N ILE A 898 62.33 19.46 8.74
CA ILE A 898 63.68 19.01 9.14
C ILE A 898 64.72 19.27 8.03
N ARG A 899 64.39 18.99 6.75
CA ARG A 899 65.29 19.33 5.63
C ARG A 899 65.55 20.84 5.53
N THR A 900 64.58 21.67 5.90
CA THR A 900 64.72 23.14 5.91
C THR A 900 65.63 23.59 7.06
N LEU A 901 65.49 23.00 8.26
CA LEU A 901 66.39 23.26 9.40
C LEU A 901 67.84 22.83 9.11
N ILE A 902 68.05 21.65 8.53
CA ILE A 902 69.36 21.16 8.10
C ILE A 902 70.02 22.12 7.10
N ALA A 903 69.27 22.58 6.08
CA ALA A 903 69.78 23.54 5.09
C ALA A 903 70.18 24.88 5.72
N ASN A 904 69.39 25.39 6.67
CA ASN A 904 69.72 26.60 7.44
C ASN A 904 70.98 26.40 8.29
N GLN A 905 71.14 25.23 8.93
CA GLN A 905 72.28 24.95 9.80
C GLN A 905 73.60 24.80 9.01
N ILE A 906 73.56 24.21 7.80
CA ILE A 906 74.68 24.19 6.86
C ILE A 906 75.07 25.62 6.44
N ALA A 907 74.10 26.49 6.17
CA ALA A 907 74.35 27.88 5.82
C ALA A 907 75.00 28.67 6.98
N GLU A 908 74.53 28.47 8.22
CA GLU A 908 75.12 29.10 9.40
C GLU A 908 76.57 28.62 9.64
N ILE A 909 76.83 27.30 9.50
CA ILE A 909 78.19 26.72 9.61
C ILE A 909 79.15 27.39 8.62
N ASN A 910 78.75 27.57 7.36
CA ASN A 910 79.58 28.23 6.36
C ASN A 910 79.79 29.73 6.70
N ALA A 911 78.73 30.43 7.12
CA ALA A 911 78.80 31.83 7.56
C ALA A 911 79.63 32.05 8.85
N TYR A 912 79.97 31.00 9.59
CA TYR A 912 81.03 31.03 10.61
C TYR A 912 82.41 30.78 10.03
N LYS A 913 82.59 29.81 9.12
CA LYS A 913 83.89 29.52 8.46
C LYS A 913 84.48 30.76 7.79
N ASP A 914 83.65 31.57 7.13
CA ASP A 914 84.06 32.84 6.51
C ASP A 914 84.69 33.82 7.52
N ARG A 915 84.33 33.77 8.81
CA ARG A 915 84.84 34.68 9.86
C ARG A 915 86.26 34.35 10.34
N PHE A 916 86.86 33.28 9.84
CA PHE A 916 88.24 32.89 10.14
C PHE A 916 89.26 33.47 9.12
N GLU A 917 88.83 34.18 8.08
CA GLU A 917 89.77 34.77 7.11
C GLU A 917 90.81 35.69 7.79
N GLY A 918 92.09 35.37 7.59
CA GLY A 918 93.22 36.16 8.07
C GLY A 918 93.54 36.07 9.57
N ARG A 919 92.76 35.34 10.40
CA ARG A 919 92.99 35.25 11.85
C ARG A 919 92.91 33.82 12.39
N LYS A 920 93.74 33.50 13.38
CA LYS A 920 93.75 32.19 14.07
C LYS A 920 92.82 32.20 15.29
N TYR A 921 91.55 31.90 15.08
CA TYR A 921 90.59 31.64 16.15
C TYR A 921 90.41 30.12 16.39
N PRO A 922 89.98 29.71 17.60
CA PRO A 922 89.63 28.31 17.90
C PRO A 922 88.30 27.88 17.24
N GLY A 923 88.10 26.57 17.04
CA GLY A 923 86.79 25.98 16.68
C GLY A 923 86.61 25.50 15.21
N MET A 924 87.57 25.77 14.32
CA MET A 924 87.43 25.46 12.88
C MET A 924 87.23 23.96 12.57
N SER A 925 87.81 23.06 13.36
CA SER A 925 87.65 21.60 13.21
C SER A 925 86.21 21.13 13.48
N LEU A 926 85.54 21.73 14.44
CA LEU A 926 84.16 21.41 14.82
C LEU A 926 83.14 21.85 13.76
N LEU A 927 83.39 23.02 13.13
CA LEU A 927 82.62 23.50 11.98
C LEU A 927 82.74 22.59 10.75
N ASN A 928 83.78 21.77 10.65
CA ASN A 928 83.90 20.76 9.59
C ASN A 928 83.10 19.49 9.91
N LYS A 929 83.19 18.95 11.12
CA LYS A 929 82.39 17.77 11.55
C LYS A 929 80.88 17.95 11.32
N GLY A 930 80.31 19.06 11.79
CA GLY A 930 78.86 19.31 11.63
C GLY A 930 78.42 19.36 10.17
N PHE A 931 79.28 19.87 9.27
CA PHE A 931 79.01 19.86 7.83
C PHE A 931 78.97 18.42 7.29
N GLU A 932 79.94 17.58 7.66
CA GLU A 932 80.01 16.16 7.27
C GLU A 932 78.82 15.33 7.81
N TYR A 933 78.26 15.70 8.96
CA TYR A 933 77.06 15.06 9.51
C TYR A 933 75.79 15.48 8.76
N PHE A 934 75.60 16.78 8.51
CA PHE A 934 74.40 17.30 7.83
C PHE A 934 74.32 16.98 6.32
N GLU A 935 75.46 16.86 5.62
CA GLU A 935 75.49 16.51 4.19
C GLU A 935 74.87 15.13 3.88
N GLN A 936 74.78 14.24 4.88
CA GLN A 936 74.27 12.88 4.73
C GLN A 936 72.76 12.78 4.45
N PHE A 937 71.99 13.86 4.60
CA PHE A 937 70.52 13.90 4.49
C PHE A 937 70.02 14.35 3.11
N ASN A 938 70.61 13.79 2.04
CA ASN A 938 70.30 14.15 0.66
C ASN A 938 68.89 13.68 0.20
N ASN A 939 68.36 14.33 -0.84
CA ASN A 939 66.98 14.24 -1.32
C ASN A 939 66.48 12.87 -1.81
N GLN A 940 67.34 11.83 -1.85
CA GLN A 940 67.02 10.50 -2.36
C GLN A 940 66.51 9.52 -1.28
N LEU A 941 66.51 9.91 0.01
CA LEU A 941 65.96 9.08 1.09
C LEU A 941 64.43 9.18 1.14
N ASP A 942 63.78 8.02 1.29
CA ASP A 942 62.37 7.91 1.69
C ASP A 942 62.21 8.19 3.21
N ASN A 943 60.98 8.48 3.64
CA ASN A 943 60.73 8.96 5.00
C ASN A 943 61.18 7.97 6.09
N ALA A 944 61.01 6.66 5.90
CA ALA A 944 61.40 5.67 6.90
C ALA A 944 62.93 5.59 7.04
N SER A 945 63.66 5.59 5.91
CA SER A 945 65.13 5.66 5.91
C SER A 945 65.64 7.00 6.46
N PHE A 946 64.94 8.10 6.19
CA PHE A 946 65.29 9.44 6.68
C PHE A 946 65.20 9.53 8.21
N PHE A 947 64.10 9.07 8.81
CA PHE A 947 63.95 9.05 10.27
C PHE A 947 64.85 8.02 10.96
N THR A 948 65.12 6.87 10.32
CA THR A 948 66.08 5.89 10.83
C THR A 948 67.48 6.51 10.89
N LYS A 949 67.94 7.16 9.80
CA LYS A 949 69.26 7.79 9.76
C LYS A 949 69.39 9.02 10.66
N LEU A 950 68.28 9.73 10.93
CA LEU A 950 68.26 10.81 11.93
C LEU A 950 68.46 10.28 13.35
N LYS A 951 67.99 9.06 13.65
CA LYS A 951 68.24 8.37 14.90
C LYS A 951 69.65 7.77 14.96
N ASP A 952 70.16 7.20 13.88
CA ASP A 952 71.52 6.63 13.83
C ASP A 952 72.62 7.69 14.05
N LEU A 953 72.29 8.97 13.86
CA LEU A 953 73.15 10.13 14.11
C LEU A 953 72.68 10.99 15.30
N GLU A 954 71.78 10.47 16.17
CA GLU A 954 71.23 11.20 17.32
C GLU A 954 72.35 11.66 18.29
N ASP A 955 73.20 10.72 18.74
CA ASP A 955 74.30 11.02 19.66
C ASP A 955 75.36 11.95 19.02
N ASP A 956 75.76 11.69 17.77
CA ASP A 956 76.75 12.49 17.01
C ASP A 956 76.29 13.95 16.80
N LEU A 957 74.99 14.17 16.57
CA LEU A 957 74.44 15.51 16.38
C LEU A 957 74.22 16.25 17.71
N ALA A 958 73.91 15.54 18.80
CA ALA A 958 73.80 16.11 20.14
C ALA A 958 75.17 16.55 20.69
N ASP A 959 76.18 15.67 20.62
CA ASP A 959 77.58 15.99 20.97
C ASP A 959 78.08 17.22 20.19
N TRP A 960 77.70 17.33 18.90
CA TRP A 960 78.06 18.49 18.08
C TRP A 960 77.33 19.79 18.47
N GLU A 961 76.08 19.73 18.94
CA GLU A 961 75.35 20.92 19.41
C GLU A 961 75.98 21.47 20.70
N GLU A 962 76.20 20.60 21.71
CA GLU A 962 76.82 21.01 22.98
C GLU A 962 78.18 21.69 22.76
N ASP A 963 78.99 21.19 21.83
CA ASP A 963 80.28 21.76 21.49
C ASP A 963 80.17 23.03 20.62
N ILE A 964 79.22 23.12 19.67
CA ILE A 964 79.14 24.29 18.76
C ILE A 964 78.66 25.54 19.51
N VAL A 965 77.94 25.38 20.62
CA VAL A 965 77.59 26.48 21.55
C VAL A 965 78.84 27.27 21.98
N TYR A 966 80.00 26.65 22.17
CA TYR A 966 81.23 27.40 22.50
C TYR A 966 81.73 28.27 21.33
N VAL A 967 81.60 27.80 20.09
CA VAL A 967 81.99 28.57 18.88
C VAL A 967 80.99 29.69 18.61
N LYS A 968 79.68 29.42 18.72
CA LYS A 968 78.63 30.45 18.62
C LYS A 968 78.79 31.51 19.72
N SER A 969 79.07 31.09 20.95
CA SER A 969 79.36 31.98 22.09
C SER A 969 80.60 32.84 21.87
N PHE A 970 81.70 32.27 21.35
CA PHE A 970 82.92 33.02 21.06
C PHE A 970 82.69 34.20 20.12
N PHE A 971 81.93 33.99 19.03
CA PHE A 971 81.62 35.04 18.05
C PHE A 971 80.40 35.92 18.40
N GLY A 972 79.52 35.45 19.30
CA GLY A 972 78.27 36.13 19.70
C GLY A 972 78.36 36.90 21.01
N THR A 973 79.40 36.69 21.81
CA THR A 973 79.65 37.39 23.09
C THR A 973 80.93 38.22 23.03
N ASN A 974 81.22 38.95 24.11
CA ASN A 974 82.49 39.64 24.27
C ASN A 974 83.70 38.69 24.43
N GLN A 975 83.55 37.35 24.40
CA GLN A 975 84.70 36.43 24.45
C GLN A 975 85.72 36.68 23.34
N LYS A 976 85.28 36.95 22.10
CA LYS A 976 86.19 37.39 21.02
C LYS A 976 86.91 38.69 21.40
N GLU A 977 86.20 39.68 21.95
CA GLU A 977 86.79 40.97 22.32
C GLU A 977 87.78 40.83 23.48
N ILE A 978 87.49 39.97 24.46
CA ILE A 978 88.39 39.61 25.56
C ILE A 978 89.63 38.86 25.03
N PHE A 979 89.47 38.00 24.03
CA PHE A 979 90.60 37.29 23.40
C PHE A 979 91.48 38.25 22.57
N ASP A 980 90.87 39.17 21.80
CA ASP A 980 91.56 40.26 21.11
C ASP A 980 92.21 41.25 22.12
N GLN A 981 91.60 41.50 23.29
CA GLN A 981 92.20 42.26 24.40
C GLN A 981 93.38 41.51 25.04
N GLY A 982 93.32 40.18 25.17
CA GLY A 982 94.45 39.37 25.62
C GLY A 982 95.64 39.45 24.67
N LEU A 983 95.37 39.39 23.36
CA LEU A 983 96.37 39.65 22.32
C LEU A 983 96.96 41.07 22.42
N ALA A 984 96.12 42.09 22.65
CA ALA A 984 96.57 43.48 22.81
C ALA A 984 97.29 43.75 24.15
N GLY A 985 96.93 43.04 25.22
CA GLY A 985 97.51 43.18 26.55
C GLY A 985 98.93 42.63 26.64
N LEU A 986 99.22 41.54 25.92
CA LEU A 986 100.60 41.08 25.72
C LEU A 986 101.46 42.17 25.06
N ILE A 987 100.91 42.94 24.10
CA ILE A 987 101.61 44.07 23.47
C ILE A 987 101.81 45.22 24.48
N LYS A 988 100.77 45.64 25.22
CA LYS A 988 100.90 46.67 26.28
C LYS A 988 101.95 46.30 27.35
N PHE A 989 102.06 45.02 27.70
CA PHE A 989 103.04 44.54 28.67
C PHE A 989 104.48 44.70 28.14
N ASP A 990 104.73 44.29 26.90
CA ASP A 990 106.04 44.43 26.25
C ASP A 990 106.46 45.92 26.12
N GLU A 991 105.51 46.86 25.99
CA GLU A 991 105.76 48.31 25.99
C GLU A 991 106.12 48.88 27.38
N ASN A 992 105.39 48.50 28.43
CA ASN A 992 105.50 49.13 29.76
C ASN A 992 106.53 48.48 30.69
N LYS A 993 107.20 47.42 30.23
CA LYS A 993 108.12 46.58 31.01
C LYS A 993 109.23 47.31 31.78
N ALA A 994 109.63 48.51 31.35
CA ALA A 994 110.64 49.31 32.05
C ALA A 994 110.22 49.81 33.44
N TYR A 995 108.92 49.98 33.70
CA TYR A 995 108.38 50.44 34.99
C TYR A 995 107.79 49.30 35.84
N LEU A 996 107.67 48.09 35.28
CA LEU A 996 107.00 46.94 35.89
C LEU A 996 108.02 45.88 36.29
N SER A 997 108.44 45.88 37.56
CA SER A 997 109.50 45.00 38.09
C SER A 997 109.01 43.84 38.97
N GLY A 998 107.75 43.42 38.82
CA GLY A 998 107.11 42.36 39.62
C GLY A 998 107.06 40.99 38.93
N LYS A 999 107.51 39.94 39.63
CA LYS A 999 107.46 38.54 39.13
C LYS A 999 106.05 38.06 38.79
N GLU A 1000 105.06 38.44 39.60
CA GLU A 1000 103.67 38.00 39.48
C GLU A 1000 103.08 38.42 38.12
N VAL A 1001 103.50 39.55 37.56
CA VAL A 1001 103.08 40.02 36.23
C VAL A 1001 103.71 39.16 35.13
N GLU A 1002 104.98 38.75 35.25
CA GLU A 1002 105.59 37.83 34.28
C GLU A 1002 104.94 36.44 34.32
N GLU A 1003 104.53 35.94 35.49
CA GLU A 1003 103.79 34.68 35.60
C GLU A 1003 102.38 34.80 35.00
N ALA A 1004 101.65 35.88 35.28
CA ALA A 1004 100.34 36.15 34.70
C ALA A 1004 100.36 36.26 33.16
N MET A 1005 101.34 36.97 32.59
CA MET A 1005 101.47 37.11 31.13
C MET A 1005 101.88 35.80 30.43
N ASN A 1006 102.58 34.89 31.12
CA ASN A 1006 102.84 33.55 30.61
C ASN A 1006 101.57 32.66 30.63
N GLN A 1007 100.71 32.78 31.66
CA GLN A 1007 99.41 32.11 31.66
C GLN A 1007 98.51 32.62 30.52
N LEU A 1008 98.48 33.93 30.29
CA LEU A 1008 97.74 34.57 29.19
C LEU A 1008 98.19 34.02 27.82
N ARG A 1009 99.51 33.88 27.61
CA ARG A 1009 100.08 33.29 26.38
C ARG A 1009 99.64 31.82 26.17
N ASN A 1010 99.51 31.03 27.23
CA ASN A 1010 99.04 29.65 27.14
C ASN A 1010 97.55 29.57 26.76
N ILE A 1011 96.71 30.47 27.29
CA ILE A 1011 95.28 30.52 26.95
C ILE A 1011 95.07 30.84 25.47
N ILE A 1012 95.91 31.71 24.89
CA ILE A 1012 95.82 32.14 23.48
C ILE A 1012 96.26 31.03 22.49
N GLN A 1013 96.96 29.98 22.95
CA GLN A 1013 97.43 28.86 22.11
C GLN A 1013 96.64 27.56 22.27
N ASP A 1014 95.65 27.53 23.17
CA ASP A 1014 94.79 26.36 23.41
C ASP A 1014 93.76 26.17 22.27
N PRO A 1015 93.57 24.95 21.71
CA PRO A 1015 92.52 24.68 20.72
C PRO A 1015 91.08 24.88 21.21
N ILE A 1016 90.83 24.77 22.53
CA ILE A 1016 89.50 24.91 23.17
C ILE A 1016 89.61 25.89 24.36
N PRO A 1017 89.93 27.18 24.12
CA PRO A 1017 90.27 28.12 25.17
C PRO A 1017 89.04 28.67 25.92
N TYR A 1018 87.82 28.43 25.42
CA TYR A 1018 86.60 29.17 25.75
C TYR A 1018 86.32 29.33 27.26
N ARG A 1019 86.53 28.27 28.05
CA ARG A 1019 86.34 28.30 29.52
C ARG A 1019 87.43 29.09 30.27
N LYS A 1020 88.58 29.35 29.64
CA LYS A 1020 89.73 30.10 30.14
C LYS A 1020 89.77 31.55 29.62
N ILE A 1021 89.01 31.89 28.59
CA ILE A 1021 88.90 33.29 28.09
C ILE A 1021 88.44 34.23 29.21
N LYS A 1022 87.58 33.76 30.11
CA LYS A 1022 87.12 34.49 31.30
C LYS A 1022 88.26 34.90 32.27
N ASP A 1023 89.42 34.23 32.21
CA ASP A 1023 90.56 34.46 33.10
C ASP A 1023 91.45 35.58 32.53
N ILE A 1024 91.34 35.88 31.22
CA ILE A 1024 92.10 36.94 30.55
C ILE A 1024 91.89 38.31 31.22
N PRO A 1025 90.67 38.77 31.54
CA PRO A 1025 90.46 40.04 32.24
C PRO A 1025 91.09 40.08 33.64
N GLU A 1026 91.25 38.96 34.34
CA GLU A 1026 91.94 38.91 35.64
C GLU A 1026 93.46 39.01 35.46
N LEU A 1027 94.02 38.32 34.45
CA LEU A 1027 95.43 38.43 34.08
C LEU A 1027 95.80 39.83 33.54
N LEU A 1028 94.87 40.48 32.83
CA LEU A 1028 94.98 41.88 32.44
C LEU A 1028 94.75 42.84 33.61
N HIS A 1029 93.86 42.52 34.56
CA HIS A 1029 93.71 43.29 35.79
C HIS A 1029 94.96 43.23 36.66
N ALA A 1030 95.70 42.11 36.71
CA ALA A 1030 97.00 42.06 37.39
C ALA A 1030 98.02 43.05 36.77
N LEU A 1031 97.96 43.26 35.45
CA LEU A 1031 98.76 44.26 34.74
C LEU A 1031 98.26 45.70 35.01
N GLU A 1032 96.95 45.95 34.83
CA GLU A 1032 96.35 47.27 34.99
C GLU A 1032 96.29 47.73 36.46
N GLN A 1033 96.17 46.83 37.43
CA GLN A 1033 96.24 47.13 38.87
C GLN A 1033 97.65 47.54 39.30
N GLN A 1034 98.71 46.94 38.73
CA GLN A 1034 100.08 47.40 38.99
C GLN A 1034 100.33 48.79 38.39
N ILE A 1035 99.82 49.05 37.18
CA ILE A 1035 99.88 50.39 36.56
C ILE A 1035 99.06 51.42 37.37
N ASN A 1036 97.84 51.06 37.78
CA ASN A 1036 96.94 51.94 38.53
C ASN A 1036 97.39 52.16 39.97
N SER A 1037 97.98 51.18 40.65
CA SER A 1037 98.52 51.37 42.02
C SER A 1037 99.62 52.43 42.04
N VAL A 1038 100.51 52.43 41.03
CA VAL A 1038 101.56 53.45 40.88
C VAL A 1038 100.97 54.82 40.51
N LEU A 1039 99.81 54.85 39.85
CA LEU A 1039 99.10 56.07 39.45
C LEU A 1039 98.23 56.67 40.57
N ASP A 1040 97.63 55.84 41.42
CA ASP A 1040 96.77 56.27 42.52
C ASP A 1040 97.57 56.67 43.77
N GLU A 1041 98.72 56.01 44.03
CA GLU A 1041 99.71 56.50 45.02
C GLU A 1041 100.14 57.95 44.67
N LYS A 1042 100.28 58.24 43.37
CA LYS A 1042 100.57 59.58 42.84
C LYS A 1042 99.38 60.53 42.97
N LYS A 1043 98.15 60.09 42.71
CA LYS A 1043 96.94 60.94 42.82
C LYS A 1043 96.60 61.31 44.26
N ALA A 1044 96.61 60.36 45.19
CA ALA A 1044 96.25 60.61 46.59
C ALA A 1044 97.13 61.71 47.21
N ASN A 1045 98.45 61.62 46.97
CA ASN A 1045 99.47 62.58 47.40
C ASN A 1045 99.23 64.00 46.85
N ALA A 1046 98.63 64.12 45.66
CA ALA A 1046 98.23 65.39 45.08
C ALA A 1046 96.89 65.93 45.61
N LEU A 1047 95.91 65.05 45.83
CA LEU A 1047 94.55 65.42 46.21
C LEU A 1047 94.47 65.89 47.68
N GLU A 1048 95.20 65.24 48.59
CA GLU A 1048 95.32 65.66 49.99
C GLU A 1048 95.81 67.12 50.11
N LYS A 1049 96.80 67.48 49.30
CA LYS A 1049 97.33 68.85 49.21
C LYS A 1049 96.29 69.86 48.68
N LEU A 1050 95.60 69.51 47.60
CA LEU A 1050 94.50 70.30 47.02
C LEU A 1050 93.32 70.51 47.99
N GLN A 1051 93.12 69.60 48.95
CA GLN A 1051 92.04 69.68 49.91
C GLN A 1051 92.38 70.52 51.14
N ALA A 1052 93.64 70.54 51.57
CA ALA A 1052 94.13 71.46 52.61
C ALA A 1052 93.92 72.92 52.19
N ASP A 1053 94.43 73.30 51.01
CA ASP A 1053 94.35 74.66 50.46
C ASP A 1053 92.91 75.21 50.34
N TYR A 1054 92.00 74.35 49.88
CA TYR A 1054 90.58 74.68 49.70
C TYR A 1054 89.87 74.97 51.02
N SER A 1055 90.18 74.16 52.04
CA SER A 1055 89.49 74.18 53.34
C SER A 1055 89.74 75.49 54.10
N GLU A 1056 90.94 76.05 53.97
CA GLU A 1056 91.33 77.33 54.57
C GLU A 1056 90.52 78.51 54.00
N LEU A 1057 90.28 78.52 52.68
CA LEU A 1057 89.58 79.61 51.99
C LEU A 1057 88.08 79.67 52.34
N ILE A 1058 87.38 78.53 52.32
CA ILE A 1058 85.93 78.51 52.58
C ILE A 1058 85.59 78.92 54.02
N LEU A 1059 86.45 78.60 54.99
CA LEU A 1059 86.24 79.01 56.38
C LEU A 1059 86.22 80.54 56.53
N GLN A 1060 87.08 81.24 55.78
CA GLN A 1060 87.09 82.70 55.72
C GLN A 1060 85.89 83.23 54.91
N ALA A 1061 85.59 82.60 53.76
CA ALA A 1061 84.54 83.04 52.84
C ALA A 1061 83.11 82.94 53.43
N LYS A 1062 82.90 82.16 54.49
CA LYS A 1062 81.59 82.03 55.18
C LYS A 1062 81.21 83.20 56.10
N GLN A 1063 82.10 84.16 56.33
CA GLN A 1063 81.81 85.29 57.22
C GLN A 1063 80.72 86.23 56.68
N TYR A 1064 79.94 86.85 57.59
CA TYR A 1064 78.85 87.76 57.24
C TYR A 1064 79.38 89.03 56.58
N GLY A 1065 79.27 89.09 55.26
CA GLY A 1065 79.59 90.25 54.43
C GLY A 1065 80.50 89.97 53.23
N VAL A 1066 81.10 88.78 53.16
CA VAL A 1066 81.74 88.26 51.94
C VAL A 1066 80.69 88.16 50.82
N SER A 1067 81.02 88.61 49.60
CA SER A 1067 80.15 88.56 48.43
C SER A 1067 79.93 87.13 47.96
N ASN A 1068 78.85 86.88 47.21
CA ASN A 1068 78.63 85.55 46.62
C ASN A 1068 79.59 85.26 45.46
N GLU A 1069 80.11 86.29 44.78
CA GLU A 1069 81.07 86.12 43.67
C GLU A 1069 82.41 85.57 44.18
N THR A 1070 82.94 86.11 45.28
CA THR A 1070 84.21 85.64 45.87
C THR A 1070 84.11 84.23 46.44
N LYS A 1071 82.94 83.85 47.00
CA LYS A 1071 82.66 82.45 47.42
C LYS A 1071 82.72 81.50 46.20
N GLN A 1072 81.95 81.81 45.15
CA GLN A 1072 81.87 81.01 43.93
C GLN A 1072 83.23 80.88 43.21
N ARG A 1073 84.09 81.90 43.30
CA ARG A 1073 85.44 81.87 42.70
C ARG A 1073 86.45 81.00 43.47
N VAL A 1074 86.28 80.84 44.79
CA VAL A 1074 87.05 79.87 45.59
C VAL A 1074 86.65 78.45 45.20
N GLU A 1075 85.35 78.20 45.18
CA GLU A 1075 84.73 76.91 44.86
C GLU A 1075 85.15 76.46 43.45
N GLY A 1076 84.82 77.23 42.41
CA GLY A 1076 85.07 76.86 41.02
C GLY A 1076 86.54 76.63 40.62
N TYR A 1077 87.53 77.16 41.35
CA TYR A 1077 88.95 76.89 41.04
C TYR A 1077 89.44 75.56 41.62
N TYR A 1078 89.16 75.28 42.90
CA TYR A 1078 89.60 74.03 43.51
C TYR A 1078 88.77 72.83 43.05
N ASP A 1079 87.50 73.04 42.74
CA ASP A 1079 86.68 72.03 42.06
C ASP A 1079 87.25 71.75 40.66
N GLY A 1080 87.72 72.78 39.94
CA GLY A 1080 88.39 72.65 38.65
C GLY A 1080 89.73 71.90 38.70
N LEU A 1081 90.61 72.18 39.67
CA LEU A 1081 91.88 71.44 39.80
C LEU A 1081 91.68 69.98 40.22
N LYS A 1082 90.74 69.70 41.13
CA LYS A 1082 90.42 68.31 41.52
C LYS A 1082 89.82 67.53 40.35
N ALA A 1083 88.85 68.12 39.63
CA ALA A 1083 88.26 67.52 38.44
C ALA A 1083 89.28 67.21 37.33
N ASN A 1084 90.37 67.98 37.22
CA ASN A 1084 91.48 67.68 36.30
C ASN A 1084 92.40 66.58 36.83
N LEU A 1085 92.74 66.58 38.12
CA LEU A 1085 93.59 65.55 38.73
C LEU A 1085 93.00 64.15 38.56
N ASP A 1086 91.70 64.01 38.84
CA ASP A 1086 90.99 62.73 38.77
C ASP A 1086 91.02 62.13 37.35
N GLN A 1087 91.01 63.00 36.32
CA GLN A 1087 90.98 62.61 34.90
C GLN A 1087 92.33 62.13 34.32
N PHE A 1088 93.46 62.31 35.02
CA PHE A 1088 94.74 61.87 34.48
C PHE A 1088 94.91 60.33 34.57
N THR A 1089 95.02 59.69 33.41
CA THR A 1089 95.24 58.23 33.22
C THR A 1089 96.71 57.90 32.87
N ASP A 1090 97.61 58.85 33.09
CA ASP A 1090 99.02 58.78 32.76
C ASP A 1090 99.82 59.26 33.97
N ILE A 1091 100.71 58.40 34.48
CA ILE A 1091 101.52 58.62 35.69
C ILE A 1091 102.32 59.93 35.57
N PHE A 1092 102.78 60.29 34.36
CA PHE A 1092 103.55 61.52 34.13
C PHE A 1092 102.73 62.81 34.25
N LYS A 1093 101.39 62.75 34.11
CA LYS A 1093 100.53 63.93 34.17
C LYS A 1093 100.11 64.30 35.60
N VAL A 1094 100.01 63.31 36.48
CA VAL A 1094 99.53 63.49 37.87
C VAL A 1094 100.44 64.42 38.67
N ASP A 1095 101.76 64.16 38.66
CA ASP A 1095 102.78 64.94 39.40
C ASP A 1095 102.75 66.44 39.10
N ALA A 1096 102.36 66.85 37.89
CA ALA A 1096 102.35 68.25 37.47
C ALA A 1096 101.30 69.12 38.20
N THR A 1097 100.22 68.51 38.68
CA THR A 1097 99.06 69.23 39.25
C THR A 1097 99.35 69.79 40.64
N ILE A 1098 100.22 69.10 41.40
CA ILE A 1098 100.63 69.46 42.77
C ILE A 1098 101.14 70.91 42.82
N SER A 1099 101.92 71.31 41.82
CA SER A 1099 102.54 72.64 41.71
C SER A 1099 101.56 73.77 41.39
N GLN A 1100 100.34 73.46 40.94
CA GLN A 1100 99.34 74.46 40.57
C GLN A 1100 98.51 74.93 41.78
N SER A 1101 98.24 74.02 42.73
CA SER A 1101 97.43 74.26 43.93
C SER A 1101 97.95 75.42 44.79
N ASP A 1102 99.24 75.35 45.17
CA ASP A 1102 99.86 76.28 46.13
C ASP A 1102 99.75 77.75 45.67
N SER A 1103 99.79 77.96 44.34
CA SER A 1103 99.87 79.29 43.73
C SER A 1103 98.58 80.10 43.79
N PHE A 1104 97.43 79.46 44.06
CA PHE A 1104 96.12 80.12 44.07
C PHE A 1104 95.62 80.48 45.48
N ARG A 1105 95.85 79.60 46.48
CA ARG A 1105 95.46 79.79 47.88
C ARG A 1105 95.84 81.18 48.40
N ASP A 1106 97.13 81.51 48.28
CA ASP A 1106 97.75 82.73 48.82
C ASP A 1106 97.26 84.03 48.17
N ARG A 1107 96.53 83.94 47.05
CA ARG A 1107 95.90 85.09 46.38
C ARG A 1107 94.57 85.44 47.01
N THR A 1108 93.68 84.46 47.17
CA THR A 1108 92.26 84.72 47.42
C THR A 1108 91.93 85.06 48.88
N ILE A 1109 92.75 84.63 49.85
CA ILE A 1109 92.68 85.07 51.27
C ILE A 1109 92.63 86.61 51.40
N LYS A 1110 93.38 87.33 50.55
CA LYS A 1110 93.53 88.79 50.61
C LYS A 1110 92.30 89.57 50.11
N GLU A 1111 91.38 88.90 49.41
CA GLU A 1111 90.18 89.53 48.84
C GLU A 1111 88.98 89.40 49.78
N ILE A 1112 88.79 88.22 50.40
CA ILE A 1112 87.72 87.92 51.35
C ILE A 1112 87.65 88.95 52.50
N GLN A 1113 88.81 89.37 53.02
CA GLN A 1113 88.90 90.36 54.10
C GLN A 1113 88.37 91.76 53.73
N ARG A 1114 88.31 92.13 52.45
CA ARG A 1114 87.83 93.46 52.02
C ARG A 1114 86.31 93.55 52.09
N GLU A 1115 85.61 92.57 51.54
CA GLU A 1115 84.16 92.60 51.30
C GLU A 1115 83.33 92.70 52.59
N ILE A 1116 83.75 91.99 53.65
CA ILE A 1116 83.11 91.98 54.97
C ILE A 1116 82.95 93.41 55.52
N THR A 1117 83.92 94.28 55.23
CA THR A 1117 83.95 95.69 55.67
C THR A 1117 82.87 96.53 54.99
N GLU A 1118 82.40 96.16 53.79
CA GLU A 1118 81.41 96.93 53.04
C GLU A 1118 79.96 96.56 53.38
N TRP A 1119 79.68 95.27 53.62
CA TRP A 1119 78.32 94.77 53.84
C TRP A 1119 77.64 95.38 55.07
N GLN A 1120 78.39 95.56 56.16
CA GLN A 1120 77.88 96.13 57.42
C GLN A 1120 77.26 97.53 57.25
N ARG A 1121 77.60 98.24 56.16
CA ARG A 1121 77.14 99.60 55.86
C ARG A 1121 75.77 99.66 55.17
N LYS A 1122 75.21 98.57 54.64
CA LYS A 1122 74.02 98.60 53.75
C LYS A 1122 72.68 98.21 54.39
N LYS A 1123 72.63 97.48 55.51
CA LYS A 1123 71.43 96.70 55.91
C LYS A 1123 70.32 97.47 56.67
N ALA A 1124 69.87 98.63 56.21
CA ALA A 1124 69.02 99.56 57.00
C ALA A 1124 67.58 99.88 56.46
N GLU A 1125 66.89 99.05 55.61
CA GLU A 1125 65.68 99.45 54.80
C GLU A 1125 64.38 98.53 54.64
N GLU A 1126 64.14 97.81 53.52
CA GLU A 1126 62.82 97.52 52.83
C GLU A 1126 61.84 96.38 53.33
N GLN A 1127 60.54 96.33 52.89
CA GLN A 1127 59.44 95.54 53.57
C GLN A 1127 58.12 94.90 52.90
N LYS A 1128 57.43 95.23 51.75
CA LYS A 1128 55.93 94.95 51.59
C LYS A 1128 55.24 94.65 50.20
N ARG A 1129 54.23 93.69 50.06
CA ARG A 1129 52.90 93.69 49.28
C ARG A 1129 52.11 92.33 48.98
N ASN A 1130 51.34 92.12 47.85
CA ASN A 1130 50.03 91.34 47.78
C ASN A 1130 49.65 90.46 46.49
N ALA A 1131 48.49 89.72 46.45
CA ALA A 1131 47.88 88.82 45.36
C ALA A 1131 46.28 88.78 45.39
N GLY A 1132 45.35 88.04 44.68
CA GLY A 1132 45.15 86.85 43.75
C GLY A 1132 43.68 86.87 43.10
N THR A 1133 42.83 85.91 42.59
CA THR A 1133 42.64 84.45 42.11
C THR A 1133 41.10 84.18 41.77
N VAL A 1134 40.40 83.14 41.17
CA VAL A 1134 40.48 81.89 40.28
C VAL A 1134 39.01 81.31 39.92
N VAL A 1135 38.75 80.33 38.98
CA VAL A 1135 37.41 79.74 38.47
C VAL A 1135 37.52 78.24 37.93
N GLU A 1136 36.61 77.34 37.36
CA GLU A 1136 35.17 77.14 36.86
C GLU A 1136 34.81 75.59 36.60
N THR A 1137 33.56 75.06 36.36
CA THR A 1137 33.17 73.57 36.20
C THR A 1137 31.82 73.08 35.48
N PRO A 1138 31.74 71.95 34.67
CA PRO A 1138 30.49 71.33 34.05
C PRO A 1138 30.26 69.73 34.03
N VAL A 1139 29.03 69.14 33.84
CA VAL A 1139 28.68 67.66 34.14
C VAL A 1139 27.39 66.96 33.52
N LYS A 1140 27.35 65.59 33.45
CA LYS A 1140 26.21 64.62 33.79
C LYS A 1140 26.53 63.11 33.47
N THR A 1141 25.97 61.98 34.01
CA THR A 1141 25.04 61.54 35.13
C THR A 1141 25.34 60.05 35.56
N VAL A 1142 24.72 59.43 36.60
CA VAL A 1142 25.20 58.16 37.28
C VAL A 1142 24.12 57.22 37.94
N VAL A 1143 24.41 55.90 38.06
CA VAL A 1143 23.89 54.95 39.11
C VAL A 1143 25.10 54.30 39.84
N GLN A 1144 24.96 53.91 41.12
CA GLN A 1144 26.08 53.68 42.05
C GLN A 1144 26.70 52.26 42.02
N LYS A 1145 28.03 52.20 42.23
CA LYS A 1145 28.79 50.98 42.56
C LYS A 1145 28.64 50.60 44.04
N GLN A 1146 28.89 49.33 44.36
CA GLN A 1146 29.15 48.85 45.72
C GLN A 1146 30.42 47.99 45.72
N THR A 1147 31.43 48.39 46.50
CA THR A 1147 32.66 47.63 46.71
C THR A 1147 32.44 46.45 47.65
N VAL A 1148 33.10 45.31 47.38
CA VAL A 1148 32.93 44.06 48.15
C VAL A 1148 34.25 43.28 48.23
N LYS A 1149 34.64 42.87 49.44
CA LYS A 1149 35.70 41.86 49.68
C LYS A 1149 35.12 40.46 49.65
N VAL A 1150 35.79 39.52 48.98
CA VAL A 1150 35.29 38.14 48.81
C VAL A 1150 35.18 37.41 50.15
N THR A 1151 36.11 37.67 51.08
CA THR A 1151 36.13 37.13 52.46
C THR A 1151 34.89 37.45 53.28
N ASP A 1152 34.21 38.56 52.97
CA ASP A 1152 33.11 39.07 53.77
C ASP A 1152 31.76 38.50 53.29
N LEU A 1153 31.74 37.91 52.08
CA LEU A 1153 30.57 37.23 51.53
C LEU A 1153 30.40 35.82 52.09
N VAL A 1154 31.47 35.04 52.28
CA VAL A 1154 31.41 33.68 52.84
C VAL A 1154 32.61 33.43 53.76
N THR A 1155 32.35 33.31 55.06
CA THR A 1155 33.36 33.13 56.11
C THR A 1155 33.56 31.65 56.48
N VAL A 1156 34.12 30.87 55.55
CA VAL A 1156 34.60 29.50 55.78
C VAL A 1156 36.11 29.45 55.50
N LYS A 1157 36.89 28.74 56.32
CA LYS A 1157 38.38 28.75 56.25
C LYS A 1157 39.03 27.43 55.84
N THR A 1158 38.26 26.35 55.75
CA THR A 1158 38.68 25.03 55.25
C THR A 1158 37.44 24.29 54.74
N LEU A 1159 37.61 23.48 53.70
CA LEU A 1159 36.62 22.54 53.14
C LEU A 1159 37.25 21.14 53.17
N SER A 1160 36.47 20.07 53.31
CA SER A 1160 37.02 18.72 53.57
C SER A 1160 36.36 17.59 52.77
N THR A 1161 35.21 17.83 52.16
CA THR A 1161 34.48 16.90 51.29
C THR A 1161 33.97 17.63 50.04
N GLU A 1162 33.62 16.89 48.99
CA GLU A 1162 33.05 17.48 47.76
C GLU A 1162 31.69 18.15 48.03
N GLU A 1163 30.89 17.59 48.93
CA GLU A 1163 29.61 18.16 49.37
C GLU A 1163 29.79 19.54 50.06
N ASP A 1164 30.90 19.76 50.78
CA ASP A 1164 31.24 21.09 51.34
C ASP A 1164 31.54 22.11 50.22
N VAL A 1165 32.20 21.67 49.15
CA VAL A 1165 32.59 22.54 48.01
C VAL A 1165 31.35 22.99 47.24
N ASP A 1166 30.43 22.07 46.94
CA ASP A 1166 29.17 22.39 46.28
C ASP A 1166 28.30 23.32 47.15
N LEU A 1167 28.24 23.09 48.47
CA LEU A 1167 27.52 23.96 49.39
C LEU A 1167 28.12 25.37 49.46
N TYR A 1168 29.45 25.48 49.47
CA TYR A 1168 30.17 26.76 49.46
C TYR A 1168 29.91 27.55 48.17
N ILE A 1169 30.07 26.91 47.00
CA ILE A 1169 29.88 27.53 45.68
C ILE A 1169 28.42 28.00 45.51
N ASN A 1170 27.45 27.16 45.86
CA ASN A 1170 26.03 27.54 45.80
C ASN A 1170 25.71 28.72 46.74
N THR A 1171 26.29 28.75 47.94
CA THR A 1171 26.11 29.86 48.90
C THR A 1171 26.66 31.18 48.37
N LEU A 1172 27.89 31.18 47.82
CA LEU A 1172 28.50 32.36 47.19
C LEU A 1172 27.69 32.84 45.98
N SER A 1173 27.30 31.90 45.10
CA SER A 1173 26.50 32.17 43.90
C SER A 1173 25.17 32.87 44.24
N ASN A 1174 24.46 32.39 45.28
CA ASN A 1174 23.19 32.96 45.70
C ASN A 1174 23.32 34.37 46.28
N LYS A 1175 24.37 34.67 47.07
CA LYS A 1175 24.62 36.02 47.59
C LYS A 1175 24.94 37.03 46.47
N LEU A 1176 25.79 36.65 45.51
CA LEU A 1176 26.10 37.51 44.35
C LEU A 1176 24.86 37.76 43.48
N LYS A 1177 24.04 36.74 43.25
CA LYS A 1177 22.75 36.86 42.52
C LYS A 1177 21.75 37.77 43.24
N GLN A 1178 21.75 37.85 44.57
CA GLN A 1178 20.93 38.82 45.32
C GLN A 1178 21.40 40.26 45.12
N ILE A 1179 22.72 40.53 45.13
CA ILE A 1179 23.26 41.89 44.94
C ILE A 1179 22.91 42.44 43.55
N ILE A 1180 23.03 41.61 42.50
CA ILE A 1180 22.67 42.02 41.13
C ILE A 1180 21.15 42.20 40.98
N LYS A 1181 20.31 41.36 41.62
CA LYS A 1181 18.86 41.57 41.69
C LYS A 1181 18.43 42.86 42.42
N ALA A 1182 19.33 43.47 43.20
CA ALA A 1182 19.14 44.78 43.82
C ALA A 1182 19.64 45.96 42.95
N ASN A 1183 19.97 45.72 41.68
CA ASN A 1183 20.28 46.74 40.66
C ASN A 1183 21.53 47.59 40.97
N LYS A 1184 22.61 46.95 41.44
CA LYS A 1184 23.91 47.56 41.75
C LYS A 1184 25.06 46.92 40.97
N GLN A 1185 26.13 47.68 40.74
CA GLN A 1185 27.37 47.19 40.13
C GLN A 1185 28.40 46.83 41.21
N ILE A 1186 29.09 45.70 41.05
CA ILE A 1186 30.07 45.16 42.03
C ILE A 1186 31.49 45.60 41.63
N GLU A 1187 32.31 45.95 42.62
CA GLU A 1187 33.74 46.26 42.47
C GLU A 1187 34.55 45.52 43.53
N PHE A 1188 35.54 44.74 43.13
CA PHE A 1188 36.40 43.99 44.05
C PHE A 1188 37.61 44.83 44.46
N VAL A 1189 38.00 44.71 45.73
CA VAL A 1189 39.21 45.31 46.31
C VAL A 1189 39.84 44.26 47.22
N GLU A 1190 41.16 44.12 47.18
CA GLU A 1190 41.94 43.21 48.03
C GLU A 1190 41.76 43.51 49.52
#